data_AF-A0A354GA30-F1
#
_entry.id   AF-A0A354GA30-F1
#
_cell.length_a   1.000
_cell.length_b   1.000
_cell.length_c   1.000
_cell.angle_alpha   90.00
_cell.angle_beta   90.00
_cell.angle_gamma   90.00
#
_symmetry.space_group_name_H-M   'P 1'
#
loop_
_entity.id
_entity.type
_entity.pdbx_description
1 polymer ?
#
loop_
_entity_poly.entity_id
_entity_poly.type
_entity_poly.pdbx_seq_one_letter_code
_entity_poly.pdbx_strand_id
1 'polypeptide(L)'
;MHELTLPFKDPVAIFALVLLIVLIAPIVSKKLKIPSIVGLILAGILFGPHVFGVLERDSAIELLAAIGLLYIMFLSGLEIELEQFKRKRNNSVIFGILTFAIPLVLGTLAGLYLLKLNLEQSVLLASMFSSHTLLTFPVISKLGLSKRDSVVTGVGGTIITDVLAIMILAFIAGEATGSGGYLFWFKLIGFSVLFIIGMFTIVPSIGQWFFKNINSDGFSEYVFIMAVLFISASVSGLAGLEPIIGAFFAGLTLNRLIPEKSILMNRITFVGNSLFIPFFLISVGMLINPVLIFQGKDVLIVSAVMVFVALISKFLAAYFSGKILKFKPDDILLLFGMSVNQAAATLAAVLVGYKIGLFNDTIITGTIMMILFTCMVGAWVTAHTAKKIVIEDDANPALVDNQFQRIMIAVSNNKTASELMNFAFLLRTKNSVEAVYPILVVDNSDDIDLQIAKGEKMLAPIVVQAISADIPVTPVTRADGNPSVGIIRAVSDLRISDIIMGWSDKAGFYSSILGGVTERVVKQIRQSVFITKLRSPINVTNRIVVILPALIDKHFGFTTIISRICNLCVQITASIHLIANRKIITSVNEFIKKEKITVQVDVFESDDWKKSIIYLKQIVKKDDLIAFISLRTGEIGWQPALDRLPKKIVSEIPDNNFVLIYPETIRNKLQSGNMTDIPEILHAIDYADFNIESSDIQKGIRTLLSKMYTGSICEALINEMVRVSNEEPVELCDGVILLHAHVSEIKEYRIFFGVNKNGFDLPSCPGKFHAFFMLLAPKEQSPEKHLAILAAVAKLVQAKQFLEKIESSQSLDEFKASFKDGTFFA
;
A
#
# COMPACT_ATOMS: atom_id res chain seq x y z
N MET A 1 22.04 48.33 24.26
CA MET A 1 20.71 48.23 24.90
C MET A 1 19.58 48.95 24.14
N HIS A 2 19.85 49.65 23.02
CA HIS A 2 18.83 50.39 22.25
C HIS A 2 18.07 49.58 21.17
N GLU A 3 18.24 48.26 21.09
CA GLU A 3 17.62 47.43 20.02
C GLU A 3 16.45 46.53 20.48
N LEU A 4 16.04 46.58 21.76
CA LEU A 4 14.90 45.82 22.30
C LEU A 4 13.62 46.65 22.48
N THR A 5 13.49 47.80 21.80
CA THR A 5 12.22 48.55 21.79
C THR A 5 11.22 47.85 20.88
N LEU A 6 10.01 47.59 21.37
CA LEU A 6 8.91 47.06 20.56
C LEU A 6 8.44 48.11 19.54
N PRO A 7 8.06 47.71 18.32
CA PRO A 7 8.19 46.37 17.74
C PRO A 7 9.65 45.98 17.50
N PHE A 8 9.99 44.70 17.67
CA PHE A 8 11.36 44.23 17.42
C PHE A 8 11.77 44.52 15.97
N LYS A 9 12.90 45.21 15.78
CA LYS A 9 13.46 45.52 14.45
C LYS A 9 14.65 44.66 14.07
N ASP A 10 15.30 44.04 15.06
CA ASP A 10 16.40 43.12 14.82
C ASP A 10 15.86 41.81 14.20
N PRO A 11 16.30 41.43 12.97
CA PRO A 11 15.82 40.24 12.30
C PRO A 11 16.03 38.95 13.10
N VAL A 12 17.09 38.87 13.91
CA VAL A 12 17.38 37.68 14.73
C VAL A 12 16.36 37.57 15.87
N ALA A 13 16.06 38.66 16.56
CA ALA A 13 15.01 38.71 17.58
C ALA A 13 13.61 38.37 17.02
N ILE A 14 13.26 38.91 15.84
CA ILE A 14 12.01 38.59 15.13
C ILE A 14 11.94 37.08 14.86
N PHE A 15 13.00 36.51 14.27
CA PHE A 15 13.03 35.09 13.92
C PHE A 15 12.94 34.19 15.16
N ALA A 16 13.68 34.53 16.23
CA ALA A 16 13.63 33.81 17.50
C ALA A 16 12.23 33.85 18.12
N LEU A 17 11.56 35.01 18.11
CA LEU A 17 10.21 35.15 18.62
C LEU A 17 9.20 34.34 17.80
N VAL A 18 9.30 34.38 16.46
CA VAL A 18 8.43 33.56 15.62
C VAL A 18 8.64 32.08 15.90
N LEU A 19 9.87 31.59 15.98
CA LEU A 19 10.13 30.18 16.33
C LEU A 19 9.57 29.79 17.71
N LEU A 20 9.66 30.70 18.68
CA LEU A 20 9.06 30.51 20.01
C LEU A 20 7.53 30.42 19.91
N ILE A 21 6.89 31.27 19.09
CA ILE A 21 5.46 31.18 18.79
C ILE A 21 5.13 29.83 18.13
N VAL A 22 5.92 29.40 17.14
CA VAL A 22 5.73 28.12 16.44
C VAL A 22 5.85 26.92 17.38
N LEU A 23 6.73 27.00 18.39
CA LEU A 23 6.87 25.97 19.42
C LEU A 23 5.68 25.96 20.39
N ILE A 24 5.28 27.13 20.89
CA ILE A 24 4.29 27.25 21.98
C ILE A 24 2.85 27.18 21.48
N ALA A 25 2.52 27.84 20.37
CA ALA A 25 1.14 27.96 19.89
C ALA A 25 0.47 26.60 19.64
N PRO A 26 1.12 25.59 19.03
CA PRO A 26 0.55 24.25 18.90
C PRO A 26 0.30 23.55 20.24
N ILE A 27 1.18 23.73 21.23
CA ILE A 27 1.05 23.13 22.57
C ILE A 27 -0.17 23.73 23.27
N VAL A 28 -0.32 25.05 23.22
CA VAL A 28 -1.48 25.76 23.77
C VAL A 28 -2.76 25.35 23.04
N SER A 29 -2.72 25.27 21.71
CA SER A 29 -3.85 24.83 20.89
C SER A 29 -4.36 23.45 21.28
N LYS A 30 -3.44 22.50 21.50
CA LYS A 30 -3.76 21.14 21.95
C LYS A 30 -4.45 21.15 23.32
N LYS A 31 -4.01 22.00 24.26
CA LYS A 31 -4.67 22.18 25.57
C LYS A 31 -6.07 22.76 25.43
N LEU A 32 -6.26 23.72 24.52
CA LEU A 32 -7.55 24.35 24.22
C LEU A 32 -8.46 23.50 23.31
N LYS A 33 -8.02 22.30 22.90
CA LYS A 33 -8.72 21.41 21.97
C LYS A 33 -9.04 22.05 20.61
N ILE A 34 -8.27 23.05 20.18
CA ILE A 34 -8.36 23.66 18.86
C ILE A 34 -7.25 23.12 17.93
N PRO A 35 -7.44 23.13 16.60
CA PRO A 35 -6.39 22.71 15.66
C PRO A 35 -5.16 23.61 15.75
N SER A 36 -3.95 23.03 15.68
CA SER A 36 -2.69 23.78 15.82
C SER A 36 -2.51 24.90 14.79
N ILE A 37 -3.03 24.71 13.58
CA ILE A 37 -3.02 25.74 12.52
C ILE A 37 -3.80 26.98 12.95
N VAL A 38 -4.97 26.79 13.58
CA VAL A 38 -5.79 27.89 14.11
C VAL A 38 -5.01 28.65 15.18
N GLY A 39 -4.28 27.94 16.05
CA GLY A 39 -3.41 28.56 17.05
C GLY A 39 -2.31 29.44 16.48
N LEU A 40 -1.69 29.05 15.36
CA LEU A 40 -0.66 29.85 14.70
C LEU A 40 -1.24 31.14 14.10
N ILE A 41 -2.43 31.06 13.49
CA ILE A 41 -3.14 32.24 12.98
C ILE A 41 -3.51 33.17 14.13
N LEU A 42 -4.10 32.64 15.21
CA LEU A 42 -4.44 33.42 16.41
C LEU A 42 -3.20 34.06 17.05
N ALA A 43 -2.06 33.36 17.06
CA ALA A 43 -0.82 33.93 17.54
C ALA A 43 -0.35 35.10 16.66
N GLY A 44 -0.49 35.01 15.33
CA GLY A 44 -0.24 36.12 14.43
C GLY A 44 -1.13 37.35 14.69
N ILE A 45 -2.40 37.15 15.05
CA ILE A 45 -3.30 38.24 15.45
C ILE A 45 -2.82 38.89 16.75
N LEU A 46 -2.49 38.08 17.75
CA LEU A 46 -2.10 38.56 19.09
C LEU A 46 -0.74 39.27 19.07
N PHE A 47 0.29 38.64 18.50
CA PHE A 47 1.65 39.15 18.48
C PHE A 47 1.92 40.10 17.30
N GLY A 48 1.02 40.17 16.33
CA GLY A 48 1.10 41.07 15.18
C GLY A 48 0.94 42.55 15.53
N PRO A 49 0.96 43.42 14.50
CA PRO A 49 1.08 44.86 14.67
C PRO A 49 -0.15 45.52 15.32
N HIS A 50 -1.29 44.83 15.32
CA HIS A 50 -2.59 45.42 15.67
C HIS A 50 -3.06 45.14 17.10
N VAL A 51 -2.45 44.19 17.83
CA VAL A 51 -2.86 43.84 19.20
C VAL A 51 -1.74 44.15 20.19
N PHE A 52 -0.70 43.32 20.26
CA PHE A 52 0.44 43.59 21.13
C PHE A 52 1.54 44.41 20.45
N GLY A 53 1.54 44.50 19.11
CA GLY A 53 2.52 45.31 18.38
C GLY A 53 3.96 44.79 18.54
N VAL A 54 4.12 43.49 18.77
CA VAL A 54 5.45 42.88 19.04
C VAL A 54 6.19 42.56 17.74
N LEU A 55 5.45 42.09 16.74
CA LEU A 55 5.92 41.77 15.39
C LEU A 55 5.31 42.76 14.39
N GLU A 56 6.16 43.39 13.58
CA GLU A 56 5.75 44.11 12.37
C GLU A 56 5.81 43.18 11.16
N ARG A 57 4.89 43.35 10.21
CA ARG A 57 4.88 42.59 8.95
C ARG A 57 5.86 43.24 7.96
N ASP A 58 7.15 43.11 8.24
CA ASP A 58 8.22 43.61 7.40
C ASP A 58 8.46 42.71 6.16
N SER A 59 9.37 43.15 5.29
CA SER A 59 9.70 42.43 4.05
C SER A 59 10.24 41.01 4.30
N ALA A 60 10.86 40.75 5.46
CA ALA A 60 11.36 39.43 5.81
C ALA A 60 10.22 38.45 6.13
N ILE A 61 9.24 38.88 6.94
CA ILE A 61 8.04 38.08 7.22
C ILE A 61 7.21 37.88 5.95
N GLU A 62 7.09 38.90 5.09
CA GLU A 62 6.41 38.77 3.80
C GLU A 62 7.06 37.72 2.90
N LEU A 63 8.39 37.76 2.77
CA LEU A 63 9.16 36.80 1.98
C LEU A 63 8.99 35.37 2.49
N LEU A 64 9.17 35.15 3.80
CA LEU A 64 9.04 33.83 4.41
C LEU A 64 7.60 33.29 4.32
N ALA A 65 6.60 34.17 4.44
CA ALA A 65 5.21 33.81 4.27
C ALA A 65 4.88 33.42 2.82
N ALA A 66 5.41 34.16 1.83
CA ALA A 66 5.26 33.81 0.43
C ALA A 66 5.89 32.44 0.13
N ILE A 67 7.09 32.18 0.66
CA ILE A 67 7.75 30.88 0.56
C ILE A 67 6.88 29.78 1.20
N GLY A 68 6.36 30.00 2.40
CA GLY A 68 5.48 29.05 3.10
C GLY A 68 4.26 28.66 2.29
N LEU A 69 3.60 29.63 1.66
CA LEU A 69 2.47 29.38 0.79
C LEU A 69 2.84 28.54 -0.43
N LEU A 70 3.96 28.86 -1.10
CA LEU A 70 4.46 28.07 -2.22
C LEU A 70 4.79 26.63 -1.79
N TYR A 71 5.34 26.44 -0.59
CA TYR A 71 5.60 25.12 -0.02
C TYR A 71 4.34 24.28 0.17
N ILE A 72 3.23 24.87 0.66
CA ILE A 72 1.96 24.13 0.82
C ILE A 72 1.49 23.61 -0.55
N MET A 73 1.55 24.46 -1.58
CA MET A 73 1.10 24.11 -2.93
C MET A 73 2.02 23.09 -3.58
N PHE A 74 3.32 23.22 -3.38
CA PHE A 74 4.32 22.28 -3.84
C PHE A 74 4.15 20.90 -3.20
N LEU A 75 4.02 20.83 -1.87
CA LEU A 75 3.73 19.59 -1.15
C LEU A 75 2.41 18.96 -1.62
N SER A 76 1.40 19.79 -1.87
CA SER A 76 0.13 19.32 -2.41
C SER A 76 0.30 18.69 -3.80
N GLY A 77 1.05 19.33 -4.70
CA GLY A 77 1.39 18.73 -5.99
C GLY A 77 2.20 17.44 -5.86
N LEU A 78 3.19 17.40 -4.96
CA LEU A 78 4.06 16.26 -4.72
C LEU A 78 3.34 15.04 -4.15
N GLU A 79 2.26 15.20 -3.40
CA GLU A 79 1.54 14.07 -2.79
C GLU A 79 0.39 13.53 -3.66
N ILE A 80 0.04 14.22 -4.75
CA ILE A 80 -1.02 13.80 -5.65
C ILE A 80 -0.52 12.71 -6.60
N GLU A 81 -1.14 11.54 -6.52
CA GLU A 81 -0.94 10.50 -7.53
C GLU A 81 -1.52 10.97 -8.89
N LEU A 82 -0.63 11.26 -9.83
CA LEU A 82 -0.96 11.70 -11.20
C LEU A 82 -2.00 10.80 -11.88
N GLU A 83 -1.92 9.49 -11.68
CA GLU A 83 -2.88 8.53 -12.24
C GLU A 83 -4.27 8.67 -11.62
N GLN A 84 -4.34 8.82 -10.30
CA GLN A 84 -5.59 9.05 -9.60
C GLN A 84 -6.20 10.40 -10.02
N PHE A 85 -5.39 11.44 -10.12
CA PHE A 85 -5.82 12.75 -10.62
C PHE A 85 -6.39 12.65 -12.04
N LYS A 86 -5.70 11.97 -12.97
CA LYS A 86 -6.19 11.74 -14.33
C LYS A 86 -7.53 10.99 -14.34
N ARG A 87 -7.67 9.97 -13.49
CA ARG A 87 -8.91 9.19 -13.35
C ARG A 87 -10.07 10.03 -12.79
N LYS A 88 -9.77 11.01 -11.93
CA LYS A 88 -10.75 11.85 -11.24
C LYS A 88 -10.86 13.27 -11.81
N ARG A 89 -10.22 13.56 -12.95
CA ARG A 89 -10.22 14.89 -13.57
C ARG A 89 -11.63 15.47 -13.77
N ASN A 90 -12.60 14.64 -14.15
CA ASN A 90 -13.98 15.09 -14.36
C ASN A 90 -14.62 15.54 -13.03
N ASN A 91 -14.29 14.88 -11.92
CA ASN A 91 -14.77 15.27 -10.59
C ASN A 91 -14.20 16.63 -10.20
N SER A 92 -12.88 16.82 -10.39
CA SER A 92 -12.21 18.09 -10.15
C SER A 92 -12.78 19.22 -11.01
N VAL A 93 -13.14 18.95 -12.27
CA VAL A 93 -13.80 19.92 -13.17
C VAL A 93 -15.20 20.27 -12.69
N ILE A 94 -16.02 19.27 -12.34
CA ILE A 94 -17.39 19.50 -11.83
C ILE A 94 -17.34 20.33 -10.54
N PHE A 95 -16.48 19.93 -9.60
CA PHE A 95 -16.31 20.67 -8.35
C PHE A 95 -15.77 22.08 -8.62
N GLY A 96 -14.71 22.22 -9.42
CA GLY A 96 -14.11 23.51 -9.77
C GLY A 96 -15.10 24.49 -10.41
N ILE A 97 -15.94 24.03 -11.34
CA ILE A 97 -16.97 24.86 -11.96
C ILE A 97 -18.03 25.27 -10.94
N LEU A 98 -18.53 24.34 -10.11
CA LEU A 98 -19.57 24.65 -9.13
C LEU A 98 -19.07 25.52 -7.99
N THR A 99 -17.86 25.26 -7.47
CA THR A 99 -17.22 26.10 -6.44
C THR A 99 -16.71 27.44 -6.98
N PHE A 100 -16.69 27.62 -8.30
CA PHE A 100 -16.52 28.92 -8.92
C PHE A 100 -17.86 29.64 -9.12
N ALA A 101 -18.80 29.00 -9.80
CA ALA A 101 -20.04 29.61 -10.26
C ALA A 101 -21.01 29.95 -9.12
N ILE A 102 -21.15 29.09 -8.12
CA ILE A 102 -22.09 29.32 -7.02
C ILE A 102 -21.66 30.54 -6.18
N PRO A 103 -20.40 30.66 -5.70
CA PRO A 103 -19.94 31.87 -5.03
C PRO A 103 -19.94 33.10 -5.93
N LEU A 104 -19.67 32.95 -7.23
CA LEU A 104 -19.72 34.07 -8.17
C LEU A 104 -21.14 34.66 -8.28
N VAL A 105 -22.14 33.80 -8.47
CA VAL A 105 -23.55 34.24 -8.61
C VAL A 105 -24.06 34.83 -7.29
N LEU A 106 -23.91 34.10 -6.18
CA LEU A 106 -24.39 34.56 -4.87
C LEU A 106 -23.65 35.80 -4.38
N GLY A 107 -22.33 35.85 -4.62
CA GLY A 107 -21.51 37.01 -4.32
C GLY A 107 -21.90 38.24 -5.13
N THR A 108 -22.19 38.08 -6.42
CA THR A 108 -22.58 39.21 -7.29
C THR A 108 -23.94 39.75 -6.85
N LEU A 109 -24.90 38.86 -6.54
CA LEU A 109 -26.20 39.25 -6.00
C LEU A 109 -26.07 39.96 -4.64
N ALA A 110 -25.23 39.45 -3.75
CA ALA A 110 -24.96 40.10 -2.48
C ALA A 110 -24.29 41.48 -2.67
N GLY A 111 -23.32 41.60 -3.57
CA GLY A 111 -22.68 42.86 -3.92
C GLY A 111 -23.68 43.92 -4.39
N LEU A 112 -24.55 43.55 -5.33
CA LEU A 112 -25.55 44.45 -5.91
C LEU A 112 -26.64 44.84 -4.90
N TYR A 113 -27.24 43.86 -4.22
CA TYR A 113 -28.45 44.10 -3.43
C TYR A 113 -28.19 44.36 -1.94
N LEU A 114 -27.17 43.74 -1.34
CA LEU A 114 -26.87 43.90 0.09
C LEU A 114 -25.82 44.99 0.32
N LEU A 115 -24.78 45.03 -0.52
CA LEU A 115 -23.67 45.98 -0.38
C LEU A 115 -23.82 47.24 -1.27
N LYS A 116 -24.82 47.25 -2.17
CA LYS A 116 -25.11 48.35 -3.10
C LYS A 116 -23.91 48.76 -3.96
N LEU A 117 -23.08 47.79 -4.33
CA LEU A 117 -21.93 47.97 -5.21
C LEU A 117 -22.39 47.96 -6.67
N ASN A 118 -21.59 48.57 -7.54
CA ASN A 118 -21.81 48.47 -8.99
C ASN A 118 -21.52 47.05 -9.49
N LEU A 119 -21.92 46.75 -10.73
CA LEU A 119 -21.77 45.40 -11.30
C LEU A 119 -20.31 44.94 -11.32
N GLU A 120 -19.39 45.78 -11.78
CA GLU A 120 -17.95 45.47 -11.84
C GLU A 120 -17.36 45.17 -10.45
N GLN A 121 -17.68 46.03 -9.47
CA GLN A 121 -17.27 45.85 -8.08
C GLN A 121 -17.85 44.55 -7.49
N SER A 122 -19.12 44.24 -7.80
CA SER A 122 -19.81 43.06 -7.30
C SER A 122 -19.24 41.76 -7.89
N VAL A 123 -18.96 41.75 -9.20
CA VAL A 123 -18.36 40.60 -9.89
C VAL A 123 -16.93 40.37 -9.43
N LEU A 124 -16.15 41.45 -9.25
CA LEU A 124 -14.81 41.37 -8.69
C LEU A 124 -14.85 40.85 -7.24
N LEU A 125 -15.79 41.34 -6.43
CA LEU A 125 -15.99 40.86 -5.06
C LEU A 125 -16.33 39.37 -5.02
N ALA A 126 -17.23 38.95 -5.90
CA ALA A 126 -17.70 37.59 -5.94
C ALA A 126 -16.64 36.58 -6.43
N SER A 127 -15.77 36.97 -7.36
CA SER A 127 -14.66 36.12 -7.80
C SER A 127 -13.68 35.81 -6.66
N MET A 128 -13.55 36.72 -5.69
CA MET A 128 -12.74 36.53 -4.49
C MET A 128 -13.37 35.53 -3.51
N PHE A 129 -14.71 35.41 -3.49
CA PHE A 129 -15.39 34.34 -2.74
C PHE A 129 -15.19 32.98 -3.41
N SER A 130 -15.05 32.94 -4.73
CA SER A 130 -14.84 31.71 -5.51
C SER A 130 -13.45 31.11 -5.34
N SER A 131 -12.40 31.92 -5.30
CA SER A 131 -11.02 31.46 -5.06
C SER A 131 -10.84 30.89 -3.65
N HIS A 132 -9.84 30.03 -3.48
CA HIS A 132 -9.47 29.48 -2.17
C HIS A 132 -8.04 28.97 -2.17
N THR A 133 -7.49 28.78 -0.99
CA THR A 133 -6.14 28.25 -0.79
C THR A 133 -6.23 26.94 -0.01
N LEU A 134 -5.41 25.94 -0.36
CA LEU A 134 -5.39 24.65 0.34
C LEU A 134 -4.61 24.71 1.68
N LEU A 135 -4.96 25.70 2.50
CA LEU A 135 -4.37 25.97 3.82
C LEU A 135 -4.32 24.73 4.71
N THR A 136 -5.35 23.89 4.63
CA THR A 136 -5.56 22.73 5.51
C THR A 136 -4.99 21.43 4.94
N PHE A 137 -4.42 21.45 3.73
CA PHE A 137 -3.83 20.27 3.09
C PHE A 137 -2.76 19.58 3.96
N PRO A 138 -1.84 20.28 4.64
CA PRO A 138 -0.86 19.63 5.52
C PRO A 138 -1.48 18.83 6.66
N VAL A 139 -2.69 19.20 7.12
CA VAL A 139 -3.42 18.44 8.15
C VAL A 139 -3.94 17.12 7.59
N ILE A 140 -4.47 17.17 6.37
CA ILE A 140 -5.00 16.01 5.64
C ILE A 140 -3.86 15.04 5.31
N SER A 141 -2.74 15.58 4.83
CA SER A 141 -1.50 14.85 4.55
C SER A 141 -0.98 14.11 5.78
N LYS A 142 -0.84 14.80 6.91
CA LYS A 142 -0.42 14.18 8.18
C LYS A 142 -1.35 13.08 8.67
N LEU A 143 -2.61 13.09 8.26
CA LEU A 143 -3.61 12.06 8.59
C LEU A 143 -3.72 10.96 7.51
N GLY A 144 -2.85 10.97 6.49
CA GLY A 144 -2.83 9.94 5.44
C GLY A 144 -4.00 10.00 4.48
N LEU A 145 -4.72 11.12 4.40
CA LEU A 145 -5.94 11.26 3.60
C LEU A 145 -5.69 11.91 2.22
N SER A 146 -4.44 12.21 1.85
CA SER A 146 -4.08 12.92 0.60
C SER A 146 -4.64 12.27 -0.67
N LYS A 147 -4.76 10.94 -0.66
CA LYS A 147 -5.23 10.11 -1.78
C LYS A 147 -6.73 9.88 -1.79
N ARG A 148 -7.48 10.51 -0.89
CA ARG A 148 -8.93 10.35 -0.84
C ARG A 148 -9.57 11.08 -2.03
N ASP A 149 -10.58 10.48 -2.65
CA ASP A 149 -11.21 11.03 -3.86
C ASP A 149 -11.75 12.46 -3.64
N SER A 150 -12.28 12.77 -2.47
CA SER A 150 -12.74 14.12 -2.09
C SER A 150 -11.58 15.12 -2.02
N VAL A 151 -10.41 14.71 -1.50
CA VAL A 151 -9.21 15.54 -1.41
C VAL A 151 -8.65 15.82 -2.80
N VAL A 152 -8.44 14.79 -3.63
CA VAL A 152 -7.96 14.94 -5.02
C VAL A 152 -8.90 15.82 -5.84
N THR A 153 -10.22 15.66 -5.64
CA THR A 153 -11.25 16.50 -6.27
C THR A 153 -11.11 17.96 -5.84
N GLY A 154 -10.97 18.20 -4.53
CA GLY A 154 -10.80 19.53 -3.95
C GLY A 154 -9.56 20.25 -4.49
N VAL A 155 -8.40 19.58 -4.47
CA VAL A 155 -7.14 20.17 -4.96
C VAL A 155 -7.22 20.52 -6.45
N GLY A 156 -7.75 19.62 -7.28
CA GLY A 156 -7.94 19.92 -8.70
C GLY A 156 -8.93 21.05 -8.96
N GLY A 157 -9.95 21.20 -8.11
CA GLY A 157 -10.90 22.30 -8.16
C GLY A 157 -10.26 23.66 -7.88
N THR A 158 -9.28 23.73 -6.98
CA THR A 158 -8.54 24.96 -6.64
C THR A 158 -7.88 25.59 -7.86
N ILE A 159 -7.22 24.78 -8.69
CA ILE A 159 -6.57 25.26 -9.92
C ILE A 159 -7.59 25.95 -10.84
N ILE A 160 -8.78 25.36 -10.97
CA ILE A 160 -9.84 25.89 -11.82
C ILE A 160 -10.38 27.20 -11.24
N THR A 161 -10.67 27.25 -9.94
CA THR A 161 -11.20 28.45 -9.31
C THR A 161 -10.22 29.61 -9.39
N ASP A 162 -8.93 29.36 -9.17
CA ASP A 162 -7.93 30.43 -9.11
C ASP A 162 -7.61 30.97 -10.50
N VAL A 163 -7.51 30.10 -11.52
CA VAL A 163 -7.39 30.55 -12.92
C VAL A 163 -8.59 31.40 -13.33
N LEU A 164 -9.81 30.96 -13.04
CA LEU A 164 -11.02 31.70 -13.40
C LEU A 164 -11.16 33.02 -12.60
N ALA A 165 -10.78 33.04 -11.32
CA ALA A 165 -10.80 34.25 -10.50
C ALA A 165 -9.80 35.30 -11.00
N ILE A 166 -8.58 34.86 -11.35
CA ILE A 166 -7.57 35.74 -11.98
C ILE A 166 -8.06 36.24 -13.33
N MET A 167 -8.73 35.41 -14.14
CA MET A 167 -9.33 35.87 -15.40
C MET A 167 -10.36 36.99 -15.18
N ILE A 168 -11.22 36.89 -14.16
CA ILE A 168 -12.14 37.98 -13.82
C ILE A 168 -11.39 39.23 -13.39
N LEU A 169 -10.39 39.10 -12.50
CA LEU A 169 -9.58 40.23 -12.06
C LEU A 169 -8.88 40.91 -13.24
N ALA A 170 -8.26 40.12 -14.12
CA ALA A 170 -7.56 40.59 -15.30
C ALA A 170 -8.51 41.30 -16.28
N PHE A 171 -9.72 40.78 -16.47
CA PHE A 171 -10.75 41.43 -17.28
C PHE A 171 -11.12 42.80 -16.72
N ILE A 172 -11.49 42.85 -15.43
CA ILE A 172 -11.98 44.07 -14.77
C ILE A 172 -10.88 45.11 -14.64
N ALA A 173 -9.67 44.70 -14.24
CA ALA A 173 -8.52 45.59 -14.20
C ALA A 173 -8.16 46.09 -15.59
N GLY A 174 -8.20 45.21 -16.61
CA GLY A 174 -7.92 45.57 -18.00
C GLY A 174 -8.91 46.56 -18.59
N GLU A 175 -10.20 46.45 -18.27
CA GLU A 175 -11.22 47.45 -18.63
C GLU A 175 -10.97 48.77 -17.89
N ALA A 176 -10.72 48.72 -16.58
CA ALA A 176 -10.44 49.92 -15.77
C ALA A 176 -9.20 50.71 -16.23
N THR A 177 -8.18 50.03 -16.77
CA THR A 177 -6.94 50.65 -17.26
C THR A 177 -6.88 50.81 -18.79
N GLY A 178 -7.92 50.39 -19.52
CA GLY A 178 -7.95 50.43 -20.99
C GLY A 178 -7.00 49.46 -21.71
N SER A 179 -6.50 48.43 -21.01
CA SER A 179 -5.55 47.42 -21.51
C SER A 179 -6.18 46.04 -21.77
N GLY A 180 -7.50 45.91 -21.68
CA GLY A 180 -8.27 44.65 -21.78
C GLY A 180 -8.51 44.07 -23.19
N GLY A 181 -7.81 44.53 -24.22
CA GLY A 181 -8.06 44.14 -25.61
C GLY A 181 -7.74 42.68 -25.97
N TYR A 182 -8.14 42.23 -27.17
CA TYR A 182 -7.93 40.85 -27.67
C TYR A 182 -6.47 40.36 -27.57
N LEU A 183 -5.50 41.26 -27.75
CA LEU A 183 -4.07 40.96 -27.67
C LEU A 183 -3.64 40.55 -26.25
N PHE A 184 -4.26 41.12 -25.20
CA PHE A 184 -3.99 40.75 -23.81
C PHE A 184 -4.42 39.31 -23.54
N TRP A 185 -5.65 38.97 -23.93
CA TRP A 185 -6.20 37.62 -23.77
C TRP A 185 -5.44 36.56 -24.56
N PHE A 186 -5.06 36.88 -25.80
CA PHE A 186 -4.26 35.99 -26.62
C PHE A 186 -2.88 35.72 -25.99
N LYS A 187 -2.23 36.76 -25.44
CA LYS A 187 -0.97 36.61 -24.70
C LYS A 187 -1.15 35.80 -23.42
N LEU A 188 -2.18 36.10 -22.61
CA LEU A 188 -2.42 35.41 -21.34
C LEU A 188 -2.66 33.91 -21.55
N ILE A 189 -3.57 33.55 -22.46
CA ILE A 189 -3.87 32.15 -22.77
C ILE A 189 -2.67 31.48 -23.43
N GLY A 190 -2.03 32.15 -24.40
CA GLY A 190 -0.85 31.64 -25.10
C GLY A 190 0.31 31.33 -24.16
N PHE A 191 0.69 32.26 -23.28
CA PHE A 191 1.76 32.05 -22.30
C PHE A 191 1.37 31.04 -21.22
N SER A 192 0.11 31.00 -20.79
CA SER A 192 -0.37 29.99 -19.83
C SER A 192 -0.27 28.56 -20.41
N VAL A 193 -0.67 28.37 -21.67
CA VAL A 193 -0.56 27.08 -22.35
C VAL A 193 0.91 26.70 -22.55
N LEU A 194 1.75 27.65 -22.99
CA LEU A 194 3.18 27.43 -23.15
C LEU A 194 3.85 27.04 -21.82
N PHE A 195 3.48 27.72 -20.73
CA PHE A 195 3.95 27.41 -19.39
C PHE A 195 3.60 25.98 -18.97
N ILE A 196 2.33 25.58 -19.12
CA ILE A 196 1.89 24.22 -18.76
C ILE A 196 2.63 23.17 -19.61
N ILE A 197 2.76 23.38 -20.92
CA ILE A 197 3.51 22.47 -21.78
C ILE A 197 4.98 22.37 -21.34
N GLY A 198 5.62 23.52 -21.06
CA GLY A 198 6.98 23.57 -20.56
C GLY A 198 7.15 22.80 -19.24
N MET A 199 6.22 22.96 -18.31
CA MET A 199 6.23 22.23 -17.04
C MET A 199 6.16 20.71 -17.22
N PHE A 200 5.30 20.20 -18.10
CA PHE A 200 5.16 18.75 -18.31
C PHE A 200 6.23 18.13 -19.24
N THR A 201 7.02 18.94 -19.94
CA THR A 201 8.06 18.45 -20.87
C THR A 201 9.48 18.68 -20.34
N ILE A 202 9.77 19.91 -19.90
CA ILE A 202 11.12 20.33 -19.50
C ILE A 202 11.45 19.82 -18.10
N VAL A 203 10.58 20.04 -17.12
CA VAL A 203 10.86 19.71 -15.71
C VAL A 203 11.11 18.21 -15.49
N PRO A 204 10.26 17.28 -16.00
CA PRO A 204 10.54 15.85 -15.88
C PRO A 204 11.83 15.43 -16.58
N SER A 205 12.15 16.02 -17.74
CA SER A 205 13.36 15.68 -18.50
C SER A 205 14.63 16.10 -17.75
N ILE A 206 14.64 17.33 -17.22
CA ILE A 206 15.75 17.83 -16.38
C ILE A 206 15.85 17.01 -15.10
N GLY A 207 14.72 16.70 -14.45
CA GLY A 207 14.70 15.87 -13.25
C GLY A 207 15.26 14.47 -13.48
N GLN A 208 14.82 13.78 -14.54
CA GLN A 208 15.35 12.47 -14.90
C GLN A 208 16.84 12.50 -15.22
N TRP A 209 17.29 13.54 -15.94
CA TRP A 209 18.71 13.73 -16.22
C TRP A 209 19.51 13.94 -14.92
N PHE A 210 19.05 14.81 -14.03
CA PHE A 210 19.70 15.11 -12.75
C PHE A 210 19.86 13.83 -11.91
N PHE A 211 18.76 13.12 -11.64
CA PHE A 211 18.77 11.92 -10.80
C PHE A 211 19.54 10.73 -11.42
N LYS A 212 19.70 10.69 -12.76
CA LYS A 212 20.44 9.63 -13.45
C LYS A 212 21.93 9.90 -13.56
N ASN A 213 22.33 11.15 -13.82
CA ASN A 213 23.69 11.50 -14.21
C ASN A 213 24.52 12.08 -13.07
N ILE A 214 23.89 12.54 -11.99
CA ILE A 214 24.60 13.12 -10.84
C ILE A 214 24.55 12.10 -9.70
N ASN A 215 25.73 11.72 -9.19
CA ASN A 215 25.84 10.97 -7.94
C ASN A 215 25.37 11.89 -6.80
N SER A 216 24.07 11.86 -6.57
CA SER A 216 23.38 12.82 -5.74
C SER A 216 23.46 12.35 -4.29
N ASP A 217 24.01 13.18 -3.41
CA ASP A 217 23.74 13.06 -1.98
C ASP A 217 22.39 13.73 -1.66
N GLY A 218 21.76 13.36 -0.55
CA GLY A 218 20.44 13.90 -0.19
C GLY A 218 20.40 15.43 0.00
N PHE A 219 21.55 16.09 0.07
CA PHE A 219 21.66 17.56 0.09
C PHE A 219 21.48 18.15 -1.32
N SER A 220 22.21 17.66 -2.31
CA SER A 220 22.12 18.15 -3.69
C SER A 220 20.73 17.93 -4.28
N GLU A 221 20.10 16.79 -3.98
CA GLU A 221 18.73 16.50 -4.37
C GLU A 221 17.72 17.53 -3.82
N TYR A 222 17.87 17.89 -2.54
CA TYR A 222 17.00 18.87 -1.89
C TYR A 222 17.15 20.25 -2.52
N VAL A 223 18.39 20.71 -2.73
CA VAL A 223 18.66 22.01 -3.35
C VAL A 223 18.12 22.06 -4.79
N PHE A 224 18.29 20.99 -5.56
CA PHE A 224 17.73 20.89 -6.92
C PHE A 224 16.21 21.05 -6.92
N ILE A 225 15.51 20.34 -6.04
CA ILE A 225 14.05 20.43 -5.96
C ILE A 225 13.60 21.83 -5.56
N MET A 226 14.29 22.46 -4.61
CA MET A 226 13.99 23.83 -4.21
C MET A 226 14.20 24.80 -5.35
N ALA A 227 15.27 24.64 -6.14
CA ALA A 227 15.49 25.44 -7.33
C ALA A 227 14.34 25.27 -8.34
N VAL A 228 13.93 24.03 -8.64
CA VAL A 228 12.81 23.77 -9.54
C VAL A 228 11.52 24.42 -9.02
N LEU A 229 11.20 24.25 -7.73
CA LEU A 229 10.04 24.87 -7.09
C LEU A 229 9.99 26.40 -7.32
N PHE A 230 11.04 27.12 -6.92
CA PHE A 230 11.03 28.58 -6.99
C PHE A 230 11.19 29.12 -8.41
N ILE A 231 11.93 28.43 -9.28
CA ILE A 231 12.01 28.79 -10.71
C ILE A 231 10.63 28.62 -11.36
N SER A 232 9.96 27.49 -11.15
CA SER A 232 8.62 27.26 -11.70
C SER A 232 7.59 28.26 -11.17
N ALA A 233 7.63 28.60 -9.88
CA ALA A 233 6.78 29.64 -9.29
C ALA A 233 7.08 31.05 -9.85
N SER A 234 8.35 31.36 -10.12
CA SER A 234 8.73 32.66 -10.70
C SER A 234 8.32 32.77 -12.17
N VAL A 235 8.52 31.69 -12.95
CA VAL A 235 8.18 31.64 -14.37
C VAL A 235 6.66 31.65 -14.59
N SER A 236 5.85 31.12 -13.68
CA SER A 236 4.39 31.19 -13.81
C SER A 236 3.87 32.64 -13.75
N GLY A 237 4.53 33.52 -12.99
CA GLY A 237 4.25 34.95 -12.97
C GLY A 237 4.44 35.62 -14.34
N LEU A 238 5.44 35.20 -15.11
CA LEU A 238 5.66 35.69 -16.48
C LEU A 238 4.54 35.27 -17.44
N ALA A 239 3.86 34.16 -17.15
CA ALA A 239 2.70 33.69 -17.89
C ALA A 239 1.38 34.37 -17.48
N GLY A 240 1.41 35.28 -16.49
CA GLY A 240 0.22 35.91 -15.92
C GLY A 240 -0.56 35.00 -14.96
N LEU A 241 0.05 33.91 -14.51
CA LEU A 241 -0.50 33.00 -13.49
C LEU A 241 0.09 33.33 -12.13
N GLU A 242 -0.61 32.96 -11.06
CA GLU A 242 -0.05 33.11 -9.72
C GLU A 242 1.16 32.18 -9.49
N PRO A 243 2.17 32.60 -8.70
CA PRO A 243 3.32 31.77 -8.31
C PRO A 243 2.93 30.42 -7.67
N ILE A 244 1.81 30.41 -6.96
CA ILE A 244 1.17 29.24 -6.33
C ILE A 244 0.91 28.13 -7.36
N ILE A 245 0.42 28.49 -8.55
CA ILE A 245 0.13 27.55 -9.64
C ILE A 245 1.44 26.92 -10.14
N GLY A 246 2.50 27.70 -10.27
CA GLY A 246 3.82 27.21 -10.68
C GLY A 246 4.43 26.24 -9.66
N ALA A 247 4.32 26.55 -8.37
CA ALA A 247 4.74 25.65 -7.29
C ALA A 247 3.95 24.33 -7.30
N PHE A 248 2.64 24.39 -7.49
CA PHE A 248 1.79 23.21 -7.60
C PHE A 248 2.20 22.31 -8.77
N PHE A 249 2.36 22.88 -9.98
CA PHE A 249 2.78 22.09 -11.15
C PHE A 249 4.19 21.53 -11.00
N ALA A 250 5.11 22.22 -10.32
CA ALA A 250 6.44 21.70 -10.01
C ALA A 250 6.35 20.45 -9.13
N GLY A 251 5.52 20.49 -8.09
CA GLY A 251 5.28 19.33 -7.23
C GLY A 251 4.66 18.18 -8.01
N LEU A 252 3.63 18.47 -8.80
CA LEU A 252 2.90 17.46 -9.57
C LEU A 252 3.79 16.76 -10.61
N THR A 253 4.69 17.47 -11.28
CA THR A 253 5.59 16.88 -12.28
C THR A 253 6.75 16.13 -11.65
N LEU A 254 7.20 16.54 -10.46
CA LEU A 254 8.26 15.87 -9.71
C LEU A 254 7.78 14.69 -8.85
N ASN A 255 6.47 14.55 -8.58
CA ASN A 255 5.89 13.47 -7.76
C ASN A 255 6.45 12.08 -8.13
N ARG A 256 6.57 11.77 -9.44
CA ARG A 256 7.07 10.47 -9.90
C ARG A 256 8.55 10.24 -9.60
N LEU A 257 9.33 11.31 -9.46
CA LEU A 257 10.77 11.26 -9.19
C LEU A 257 11.08 11.23 -7.70
N ILE A 258 10.12 11.58 -6.83
CA ILE A 258 10.31 11.67 -5.38
C ILE A 258 9.28 10.76 -4.71
N PRO A 259 9.62 9.49 -4.44
CA PRO A 259 8.72 8.57 -3.75
C PRO A 259 8.26 9.13 -2.40
N GLU A 260 7.00 8.88 -2.06
CA GLU A 260 6.33 9.41 -0.84
C GLU A 260 7.07 9.06 0.46
N LYS A 261 7.75 7.90 0.52
CA LYS A 261 8.55 7.43 1.68
C LYS A 261 10.06 7.63 1.51
N SER A 262 10.48 8.47 0.57
CA SER A 262 11.91 8.75 0.36
C SER A 262 12.46 9.67 1.46
N ILE A 263 13.76 9.54 1.74
CA ILE A 263 14.48 10.45 2.65
C ILE A 263 14.33 11.91 2.19
N LEU A 264 14.32 12.12 0.87
CA LEU A 264 14.14 13.42 0.25
C LEU A 264 12.77 14.02 0.56
N MET A 265 11.69 13.23 0.45
CA MET A 265 10.35 13.66 0.84
C MET A 265 10.28 14.05 2.32
N ASN A 266 10.91 13.25 3.21
CA ASN A 266 10.97 13.56 4.63
C ASN A 266 11.68 14.90 4.90
N ARG A 267 12.78 15.20 4.18
CA ARG A 267 13.47 16.49 4.30
C ARG A 267 12.59 17.66 3.84
N ILE A 268 11.93 17.53 2.70
CA ILE A 268 11.04 18.57 2.15
C ILE A 268 9.88 18.85 3.11
N THR A 269 9.20 17.79 3.57
CA THR A 269 8.07 17.90 4.49
C THR A 269 8.49 18.42 5.86
N PHE A 270 9.66 18.01 6.38
CA PHE A 270 10.19 18.50 7.65
C PHE A 270 10.48 20.01 7.59
N VAL A 271 11.22 20.48 6.59
CA VAL A 271 11.57 21.90 6.48
C VAL A 271 10.32 22.76 6.23
N GLY A 272 9.45 22.32 5.32
CA GLY A 272 8.20 23.02 5.03
C GLY A 272 7.31 23.16 6.27
N ASN A 273 7.04 22.06 6.97
CA ASN A 273 6.14 22.03 8.13
C ASN A 273 6.72 22.71 9.38
N SER A 274 8.04 22.70 9.56
CA SER A 274 8.69 23.20 10.78
C SER A 274 9.02 24.69 10.70
N LEU A 275 9.25 25.22 9.49
CA LEU A 275 9.72 26.58 9.28
C LEU A 275 8.74 27.38 8.40
N PHE A 276 8.69 27.12 7.10
CA PHE A 276 8.03 28.04 6.16
C PHE A 276 6.51 28.11 6.32
N ILE A 277 5.82 26.97 6.49
CA ILE A 277 4.36 26.93 6.64
C ILE A 277 3.90 27.71 7.89
N PRO A 278 4.51 27.52 9.08
CA PRO A 278 4.17 28.35 10.23
C PRO A 278 4.36 29.86 10.03
N PHE A 279 5.43 30.30 9.34
CA PHE A 279 5.62 31.73 9.03
C PHE A 279 4.48 32.28 8.17
N PHE A 280 4.03 31.51 7.18
CA PHE A 280 2.85 31.88 6.38
C PHE A 280 1.59 32.02 7.25
N LEU A 281 1.31 31.04 8.11
CA LEU A 281 0.13 31.05 8.99
C LEU A 281 0.12 32.24 9.97
N ILE A 282 1.27 32.56 10.55
CA ILE A 282 1.43 33.72 11.43
C ILE A 282 1.24 35.02 10.64
N SER A 283 1.84 35.14 9.45
CA SER A 283 1.70 36.32 8.59
C SER A 283 0.25 36.58 8.16
N VAL A 284 -0.53 35.53 7.90
CA VAL A 284 -1.99 35.64 7.67
C VAL A 284 -2.68 36.23 8.91
N GLY A 285 -2.32 35.78 10.11
CA GLY A 285 -2.77 36.35 11.38
C GLY A 285 -2.45 37.84 11.53
N MET A 286 -1.25 38.26 11.11
CA MET A 286 -0.76 39.64 11.26
C MET A 286 -1.48 40.65 10.36
N LEU A 287 -2.13 40.21 9.28
CA LEU A 287 -2.95 41.06 8.41
C LEU A 287 -4.26 41.51 9.08
N ILE A 288 -4.67 40.81 10.15
CA ILE A 288 -5.92 41.07 10.82
C ILE A 288 -5.75 42.19 11.82
N ASN A 289 -6.54 43.25 11.64
CA ASN A 289 -6.66 44.33 12.60
C ASN A 289 -8.00 44.27 13.35
N PRO A 290 -8.05 43.75 14.59
CA PRO A 290 -9.28 43.61 15.34
C PRO A 290 -9.91 44.96 15.71
N VAL A 291 -9.13 46.05 15.70
CA VAL A 291 -9.63 47.39 16.04
C VAL A 291 -10.58 47.91 14.96
N LEU A 292 -10.37 47.54 13.69
CA LEU A 292 -11.23 47.95 12.57
C LEU A 292 -12.67 47.43 12.70
N ILE A 293 -12.88 46.36 13.47
CA ILE A 293 -14.20 45.76 13.75
C ILE A 293 -15.11 46.77 14.47
N PHE A 294 -14.52 47.68 15.25
CA PHE A 294 -15.24 48.63 16.10
C PHE A 294 -15.33 50.03 15.49
N GLN A 295 -14.81 50.26 14.28
CA GLN A 295 -14.72 51.60 13.68
C GLN A 295 -16.02 52.11 13.04
N GLY A 296 -17.05 51.27 12.87
CA GLY A 296 -18.35 51.73 12.36
C GLY A 296 -19.35 50.61 12.11
N LYS A 297 -20.64 50.93 12.21
CA LYS A 297 -21.74 49.98 11.93
C LYS A 297 -21.68 49.43 10.50
N ASP A 298 -21.27 50.25 9.54
CA ASP A 298 -21.20 49.87 8.13
C ASP A 298 -20.11 48.82 7.87
N VAL A 299 -18.93 48.95 8.50
CA VAL A 299 -17.84 47.96 8.41
C VAL A 299 -18.29 46.61 8.94
N LEU A 300 -19.02 46.61 10.07
CA LEU A 300 -19.53 45.39 10.68
C LEU A 300 -20.57 44.69 9.77
N ILE A 301 -21.48 45.46 9.17
CA ILE A 301 -22.50 44.93 8.25
C ILE A 301 -21.83 44.35 7.00
N VAL A 302 -20.92 45.09 6.36
CA VAL A 302 -20.21 44.63 5.16
C VAL A 302 -19.42 43.35 5.46
N SER A 303 -18.66 43.34 6.56
CA SER A 303 -17.89 42.16 6.99
C SER A 303 -18.79 40.96 7.25
N ALA A 304 -19.91 41.15 7.96
CA ALA A 304 -20.86 40.08 8.26
C ALA A 304 -21.49 39.49 6.99
N VAL A 305 -21.88 40.34 6.03
CA VAL A 305 -22.41 39.90 4.74
C VAL A 305 -21.35 39.11 3.97
N MET A 306 -20.11 39.61 3.89
CA MET A 306 -19.02 38.91 3.17
C MET A 306 -18.71 37.54 3.79
N VAL A 307 -18.58 37.47 5.13
CA VAL A 307 -18.36 36.20 5.85
C VAL A 307 -19.52 35.23 5.59
N PHE A 308 -20.76 35.70 5.74
CA PHE A 308 -21.94 34.86 5.56
C PHE A 308 -22.03 34.31 4.14
N VAL A 309 -21.86 35.17 3.13
CA VAL A 309 -21.93 34.78 1.72
C VAL A 309 -20.79 33.83 1.36
N ALA A 310 -19.56 34.09 1.80
CA ALA A 310 -18.41 33.21 1.55
C ALA A 310 -18.62 31.81 2.14
N LEU A 311 -19.08 31.72 3.39
CA LEU A 311 -19.33 30.43 4.05
C LEU A 311 -20.49 29.66 3.39
N ILE A 312 -21.63 30.32 3.18
CA ILE A 312 -22.84 29.67 2.65
C ILE A 312 -22.64 29.24 1.20
N SER A 313 -22.08 30.11 0.35
CA SER A 313 -21.87 29.79 -1.05
C SER A 313 -20.90 28.62 -1.25
N LYS A 314 -19.81 28.58 -0.47
CA LYS A 314 -18.85 27.45 -0.49
C LYS A 314 -19.46 26.18 0.05
N PHE A 315 -20.27 26.26 1.11
CA PHE A 315 -20.98 25.09 1.63
C PHE A 315 -21.94 24.52 0.59
N LEU A 316 -22.74 25.38 -0.06
CA LEU A 316 -23.64 24.98 -1.14
C LEU A 316 -22.89 24.34 -2.30
N ALA A 317 -21.77 24.93 -2.72
CA ALA A 317 -20.92 24.35 -3.76
C ALA A 317 -20.43 22.95 -3.41
N ALA A 318 -19.83 22.78 -2.22
CA ALA A 318 -19.37 21.48 -1.75
C ALA A 318 -20.52 20.47 -1.63
N TYR A 319 -21.68 20.89 -1.13
CA TYR A 319 -22.87 20.04 -1.00
C TYR A 319 -23.43 19.57 -2.34
N PHE A 320 -23.64 20.49 -3.30
CA PHE A 320 -24.16 20.14 -4.62
C PHE A 320 -23.16 19.31 -5.42
N SER A 321 -21.88 19.69 -5.44
CA SER A 321 -20.84 18.87 -6.08
C SER A 321 -20.74 17.50 -5.43
N GLY A 322 -20.77 17.45 -4.10
CA GLY A 322 -20.75 16.21 -3.33
C GLY A 322 -21.90 15.27 -3.65
N LYS A 323 -23.12 15.80 -3.79
CA LYS A 323 -24.29 15.02 -4.22
C LYS A 323 -24.16 14.50 -5.65
N ILE A 324 -23.73 15.34 -6.59
CA ILE A 324 -23.53 14.95 -8.00
C ILE A 324 -22.45 13.85 -8.10
N LEU A 325 -21.38 13.98 -7.32
CA LEU A 325 -20.25 13.06 -7.30
C LEU A 325 -20.44 11.86 -6.36
N LYS A 326 -21.58 11.77 -5.67
CA LYS A 326 -21.96 10.69 -4.74
C LYS A 326 -20.97 10.48 -3.59
N PHE A 327 -20.45 11.56 -3.04
CA PHE A 327 -19.59 11.54 -1.85
C PHE A 327 -20.38 11.30 -0.56
N LYS A 328 -19.74 10.67 0.44
CA LYS A 328 -20.33 10.50 1.78
C LYS A 328 -20.48 11.88 2.47
N PRO A 329 -21.38 12.03 3.45
CA PRO A 329 -21.55 13.30 4.16
C PRO A 329 -20.25 13.87 4.74
N ASP A 330 -19.40 13.02 5.32
CA ASP A 330 -18.10 13.46 5.85
C ASP A 330 -17.12 13.86 4.74
N ASP A 331 -17.18 13.23 3.57
CA ASP A 331 -16.37 13.62 2.40
C ASP A 331 -16.80 14.97 1.83
N ILE A 332 -18.10 15.28 1.87
CA ILE A 332 -18.66 16.59 1.49
C ILE A 332 -18.19 17.67 2.46
N LEU A 333 -18.23 17.38 3.77
CA LEU A 333 -17.81 18.32 4.80
C LEU A 333 -16.29 18.54 4.76
N LEU A 334 -15.51 17.50 4.45
CA LEU A 334 -14.07 17.62 4.20
C LEU A 334 -13.78 18.52 2.99
N LEU A 335 -14.52 18.32 1.88
CA LEU A 335 -14.42 19.14 0.67
C LEU A 335 -14.77 20.61 0.94
N PHE A 336 -15.78 20.88 1.76
CA PHE A 336 -16.11 22.23 2.23
C PHE A 336 -14.98 22.83 3.07
N GLY A 337 -14.49 22.08 4.08
CA GLY A 337 -13.43 22.55 4.97
C GLY A 337 -12.13 22.92 4.24
N MET A 338 -11.80 22.19 3.17
CA MET A 338 -10.66 22.51 2.30
C MET A 338 -10.89 23.74 1.43
N SER A 339 -12.09 23.88 0.87
CA SER A 339 -12.37 24.88 -0.18
C SER A 339 -12.84 26.23 0.35
N VAL A 340 -13.17 26.33 1.64
CA VAL A 340 -13.65 27.57 2.24
C VAL A 340 -12.52 28.55 2.60
N ASN A 341 -11.27 28.09 2.77
CA ASN A 341 -10.16 28.94 3.22
C ASN A 341 -9.75 29.96 2.14
N GLN A 342 -9.96 31.26 2.37
CA GLN A 342 -9.41 32.33 1.52
C GLN A 342 -8.09 32.86 2.09
N ALA A 343 -7.14 33.25 1.24
CA ALA A 343 -5.86 33.81 1.70
C ALA A 343 -5.26 34.78 0.68
N ALA A 344 -4.10 34.44 0.11
CA ALA A 344 -3.25 35.39 -0.62
C ALA A 344 -3.88 35.93 -1.91
N ALA A 345 -4.47 35.06 -2.73
CA ALA A 345 -5.10 35.46 -4.01
C ALA A 345 -6.24 36.46 -3.79
N THR A 346 -7.09 36.19 -2.79
CA THR A 346 -8.18 37.07 -2.36
C THR A 346 -7.65 38.44 -1.93
N LEU A 347 -6.62 38.48 -1.07
CA LEU A 347 -6.04 39.75 -0.62
C LEU A 347 -5.40 40.53 -1.77
N ALA A 348 -4.68 39.84 -2.66
CA ALA A 348 -4.07 40.47 -3.83
C ALA A 348 -5.12 41.11 -4.75
N ALA A 349 -6.21 40.38 -5.04
CA ALA A 349 -7.32 40.88 -5.84
C ALA A 349 -8.00 42.10 -5.21
N VAL A 350 -8.21 42.10 -3.88
CA VAL A 350 -8.74 43.27 -3.16
C VAL A 350 -7.81 44.46 -3.26
N LEU A 351 -6.51 44.26 -3.04
CA LEU A 351 -5.54 45.36 -3.08
C LEU A 351 -5.42 45.94 -4.49
N VAL A 352 -5.51 45.12 -5.54
CA VAL A 352 -5.60 45.59 -6.92
C VAL A 352 -6.89 46.38 -7.12
N GLY A 353 -8.04 45.83 -6.72
CA GLY A 353 -9.34 46.52 -6.79
C GLY A 353 -9.37 47.86 -6.06
N TYR A 354 -8.70 47.95 -4.91
CA TYR A 354 -8.52 49.20 -4.18
C TYR A 354 -7.63 50.20 -4.93
N LYS A 355 -6.49 49.75 -5.47
CA LYS A 355 -5.55 50.60 -6.23
C LYS A 355 -6.17 51.20 -7.50
N ILE A 356 -7.06 50.45 -8.17
CA ILE A 356 -7.79 50.94 -9.36
C ILE A 356 -9.07 51.71 -9.01
N GLY A 357 -9.32 51.98 -7.72
CA GLY A 357 -10.44 52.79 -7.24
C GLY A 357 -11.79 52.08 -7.21
N LEU A 358 -11.85 50.76 -7.42
CA LEU A 358 -13.09 49.99 -7.36
C LEU A 358 -13.51 49.66 -5.92
N PHE A 359 -12.56 49.50 -4.99
CA PHE A 359 -12.86 49.18 -3.59
C PHE A 359 -12.44 50.31 -2.65
N ASN A 360 -13.09 50.35 -1.48
CA ASN A 360 -12.80 51.28 -0.38
C ASN A 360 -12.24 50.52 0.84
N ASP A 361 -11.84 51.26 1.87
CA ASP A 361 -11.30 50.70 3.12
C ASP A 361 -12.26 49.71 3.81
N THR A 362 -13.58 49.92 3.65
CA THR A 362 -14.62 49.04 4.18
C THR A 362 -14.57 47.65 3.56
N ILE A 363 -14.38 47.54 2.25
CA ILE A 363 -14.26 46.25 1.54
C ILE A 363 -12.93 45.58 1.88
N ILE A 364 -11.83 46.33 2.00
CA ILE A 364 -10.55 45.78 2.45
C ILE A 364 -10.71 45.14 3.83
N THR A 365 -11.25 45.90 4.78
CA THR A 365 -11.48 45.44 6.14
C THR A 365 -12.42 44.23 6.18
N GLY A 366 -13.51 44.28 5.41
CA GLY A 366 -14.45 43.16 5.28
C GLY A 366 -13.81 41.90 4.70
N THR A 367 -12.86 42.04 3.78
CA THR A 367 -12.10 40.91 3.22
C THR A 367 -11.16 40.31 4.24
N ILE A 368 -10.44 41.15 5.00
CA ILE A 368 -9.56 40.68 6.07
C ILE A 368 -10.37 39.89 7.11
N MET A 369 -11.56 40.38 7.47
CA MET A 369 -12.48 39.68 8.36
C MET A 369 -13.00 38.37 7.75
N MET A 370 -13.38 38.37 6.48
CA MET A 370 -13.76 37.17 5.76
C MET A 370 -12.66 36.11 5.81
N ILE A 371 -11.42 36.46 5.45
CA ILE A 371 -10.24 35.57 5.48
C ILE A 371 -10.07 34.96 6.87
N LEU A 372 -10.16 35.76 7.95
CA LEU A 372 -10.08 35.26 9.32
C LEU A 372 -11.10 34.17 9.61
N PHE A 373 -12.39 34.47 9.37
CA PHE A 373 -13.46 33.56 9.72
C PHE A 373 -13.43 32.30 8.86
N THR A 374 -13.14 32.42 7.57
CA THR A 374 -13.12 31.27 6.69
C THR A 374 -11.90 30.37 6.90
N CYS A 375 -10.71 30.93 7.18
CA CYS A 375 -9.56 30.13 7.59
C CYS A 375 -9.82 29.41 8.92
N MET A 376 -10.45 30.07 9.88
CA MET A 376 -10.78 29.46 11.18
C MET A 376 -11.81 28.33 11.02
N VAL A 377 -12.90 28.59 10.30
CA VAL A 377 -13.94 27.58 10.02
C VAL A 377 -13.36 26.43 9.19
N GLY A 378 -12.64 26.72 8.12
CA GLY A 378 -12.07 25.70 7.25
C GLY A 378 -11.04 24.82 7.95
N ALA A 379 -10.13 25.41 8.75
CA ALA A 379 -9.18 24.64 9.56
C ALA A 379 -9.87 23.78 10.62
N TRP A 380 -10.89 24.30 11.29
CA TRP A 380 -11.66 23.56 12.29
C TRP A 380 -12.44 22.40 11.68
N VAL A 381 -13.24 22.67 10.64
CA VAL A 381 -14.04 21.68 9.94
C VAL A 381 -13.15 20.60 9.32
N THR A 382 -12.06 20.99 8.64
CA THR A 382 -11.12 20.02 8.05
C THR A 382 -10.52 19.13 9.13
N ALA A 383 -9.97 19.70 10.20
CA ALA A 383 -9.28 18.92 11.22
C ALA A 383 -10.22 17.99 11.99
N HIS A 384 -11.47 18.41 12.25
CA HIS A 384 -12.45 17.58 12.94
C HIS A 384 -12.95 16.44 12.05
N THR A 385 -13.33 16.77 10.81
CA THR A 385 -13.87 15.79 9.85
C THR A 385 -12.81 14.78 9.42
N ALA A 386 -11.58 15.23 9.15
CA ALA A 386 -10.48 14.34 8.81
C ALA A 386 -10.20 13.31 9.91
N LYS A 387 -10.18 13.73 11.19
CA LYS A 387 -10.02 12.81 12.32
C LYS A 387 -11.17 11.82 12.43
N LYS A 388 -12.40 12.30 12.26
CA LYS A 388 -13.60 11.44 12.29
C LYS A 388 -13.53 10.37 11.20
N ILE A 389 -13.16 10.75 9.97
CA ILE A 389 -12.97 9.84 8.84
C ILE A 389 -11.92 8.76 9.16
N VAL A 390 -10.77 9.14 9.71
CA VAL A 390 -9.72 8.17 10.08
C VAL A 390 -10.24 7.18 11.12
N ILE A 391 -10.94 7.65 12.16
CA ILE A 391 -11.49 6.79 13.21
C ILE A 391 -12.56 5.83 12.64
N GLU A 392 -13.42 6.28 11.73
CA GLU A 392 -14.41 5.43 11.08
C GLU A 392 -13.78 4.40 10.12
N ASP A 393 -12.74 4.80 9.39
CA ASP A 393 -11.98 3.90 8.53
C ASP A 393 -11.21 2.86 9.39
N ASP A 394 -10.71 3.23 10.58
CA ASP A 394 -10.07 2.33 11.55
C ASP A 394 -11.06 1.40 12.30
N ALA A 395 -12.29 1.84 12.53
CA ALA A 395 -13.32 1.08 13.27
C ALA A 395 -13.98 -0.05 12.46
N ASN A 396 -13.62 -0.20 11.17
CA ASN A 396 -14.19 -1.20 10.29
C ASN A 396 -13.47 -2.56 10.49
N PRO A 397 -14.13 -3.63 11.00
CA PRO A 397 -13.47 -4.89 11.40
C PRO A 397 -12.73 -5.63 10.28
N ALA A 398 -13.03 -5.32 9.02
CA ALA A 398 -12.32 -5.86 7.86
C ALA A 398 -10.86 -5.37 7.76
N LEU A 399 -10.51 -4.27 8.45
CA LEU A 399 -9.17 -3.66 8.43
C LEU A 399 -8.35 -3.93 9.71
N VAL A 400 -8.96 -4.51 10.75
CA VAL A 400 -8.37 -4.65 12.09
C VAL A 400 -7.29 -5.74 12.17
N ASP A 401 -7.32 -6.75 11.30
CA ASP A 401 -6.34 -7.86 11.33
C ASP A 401 -4.93 -7.45 10.84
N ASN A 402 -4.79 -6.22 10.31
CA ASN A 402 -3.56 -5.74 9.67
C ASN A 402 -2.74 -4.73 10.49
N GLN A 403 -3.21 -4.34 11.67
CA GLN A 403 -2.54 -3.33 12.51
C GLN A 403 -1.43 -3.91 13.40
N PHE A 404 -1.44 -5.22 13.66
CA PHE A 404 -0.45 -5.92 14.50
C PHE A 404 0.47 -6.84 13.69
N GLN A 405 1.01 -6.33 12.59
CA GLN A 405 1.92 -7.12 11.76
C GLN A 405 3.35 -7.06 12.31
N ARG A 406 3.80 -8.16 12.93
CA ARG A 406 5.16 -8.35 13.44
C ARG A 406 5.93 -9.25 12.49
N ILE A 407 6.87 -8.66 11.75
CA ILE A 407 7.65 -9.39 10.75
C ILE A 407 9.00 -9.78 11.35
N MET A 408 9.30 -11.07 11.34
CA MET A 408 10.63 -11.60 11.69
C MET A 408 11.43 -11.89 10.43
N ILE A 409 12.72 -11.62 10.47
CA ILE A 409 13.64 -11.97 9.39
C ILE A 409 14.72 -12.89 9.94
N ALA A 410 14.75 -14.13 9.49
CA ALA A 410 15.83 -15.05 9.87
C ALA A 410 17.06 -14.79 9.00
N VAL A 411 18.05 -14.13 9.59
CA VAL A 411 19.28 -13.73 8.91
C VAL A 411 20.34 -14.82 9.12
N SER A 412 20.95 -15.29 8.03
CA SER A 412 22.05 -16.28 8.08
C SER A 412 23.33 -15.80 7.40
N ASN A 413 23.27 -14.74 6.57
CA ASN A 413 24.42 -14.15 5.89
C ASN A 413 24.18 -12.65 5.58
N ASN A 414 25.25 -11.86 5.56
CA ASN A 414 25.20 -10.39 5.47
C ASN A 414 24.79 -9.93 4.07
N LYS A 415 25.14 -10.70 3.03
CA LYS A 415 24.81 -10.37 1.63
C LYS A 415 23.30 -10.38 1.36
N THR A 416 22.57 -11.33 1.94
CA THR A 416 21.12 -11.48 1.73
C THR A 416 20.31 -10.68 2.75
N ALA A 417 20.89 -10.31 3.89
CA ALA A 417 20.18 -9.64 4.97
C ALA A 417 19.52 -8.32 4.55
N SER A 418 20.23 -7.48 3.79
CA SER A 418 19.69 -6.22 3.26
C SER A 418 18.52 -6.44 2.29
N GLU A 419 18.59 -7.48 1.45
CA GLU A 419 17.52 -7.80 0.50
C GLU A 419 16.28 -8.33 1.20
N LEU A 420 16.45 -9.22 2.19
CA LEU A 420 15.36 -9.70 3.04
C LEU A 420 14.70 -8.56 3.81
N MET A 421 15.49 -7.60 4.29
CA MET A 421 14.99 -6.43 5.00
C MET A 421 14.20 -5.49 4.08
N ASN A 422 14.70 -5.21 2.88
CA ASN A 422 13.97 -4.45 1.87
C ASN A 422 12.64 -5.13 1.51
N PHE A 423 12.66 -6.46 1.36
CA PHE A 423 11.44 -7.24 1.15
C PHE A 423 10.45 -7.10 2.33
N ALA A 424 10.94 -7.20 3.57
CA ALA A 424 10.13 -7.03 4.77
C ALA A 424 9.49 -5.65 4.87
N PHE A 425 10.24 -4.59 4.53
CA PHE A 425 9.74 -3.21 4.53
C PHE A 425 8.61 -3.01 3.53
N LEU A 426 8.71 -3.64 2.36
CA LEU A 426 7.68 -3.55 1.32
C LEU A 426 6.48 -4.45 1.58
N LEU A 427 6.69 -5.57 2.29
CA LEU A 427 5.62 -6.47 2.74
C LEU A 427 4.83 -5.89 3.93
N ARG A 428 5.46 -5.00 4.71
CA ARG A 428 4.86 -4.35 5.88
C ARG A 428 3.65 -3.52 5.50
N THR A 429 2.58 -3.67 6.26
CA THR A 429 1.35 -2.89 6.11
C THR A 429 1.60 -1.42 6.45
N LYS A 430 1.04 -0.50 5.65
CA LYS A 430 1.34 0.95 5.67
C LYS A 430 1.20 1.61 7.06
N ASN A 431 0.30 1.12 7.91
CA ASN A 431 0.00 1.70 9.22
C ASN A 431 0.49 0.85 10.40
N SER A 432 1.26 -0.22 10.15
CA SER A 432 1.79 -1.03 11.26
C SER A 432 2.75 -0.17 12.08
N VAL A 433 2.52 -0.11 13.40
CA VAL A 433 3.43 0.52 14.38
C VAL A 433 4.43 -0.49 14.97
N GLU A 434 4.26 -1.77 14.66
CA GLU A 434 5.02 -2.87 15.24
C GLU A 434 6.45 -2.96 14.68
N ALA A 435 7.41 -3.46 15.46
CA ALA A 435 8.79 -3.55 14.99
C ALA A 435 8.99 -4.67 13.94
N VAL A 436 10.02 -4.53 13.10
CA VAL A 436 10.60 -5.66 12.35
C VAL A 436 11.73 -6.26 13.19
N TYR A 437 11.76 -7.60 13.27
CA TYR A 437 12.64 -8.36 14.15
C TYR A 437 13.66 -9.16 13.32
N PRO A 438 14.80 -8.57 12.92
CA PRO A 438 15.88 -9.35 12.36
C PRO A 438 16.47 -10.23 13.46
N ILE A 439 16.43 -11.54 13.26
CA ILE A 439 16.95 -12.53 14.18
C ILE A 439 18.16 -13.23 13.59
N LEU A 440 19.20 -13.37 14.39
CA LEU A 440 20.33 -14.24 14.12
C LEU A 440 20.42 -15.30 15.23
N VAL A 441 20.36 -16.57 14.85
CA VAL A 441 20.60 -17.68 15.77
C VAL A 441 22.05 -18.14 15.64
N VAL A 442 22.80 -18.04 16.73
CA VAL A 442 24.20 -18.46 16.82
C VAL A 442 24.31 -19.81 17.51
N ASP A 443 25.27 -20.61 17.08
CA ASP A 443 25.51 -21.95 17.63
C ASP A 443 26.17 -21.86 19.01
N ASN A 444 25.77 -22.76 19.90
CA ASN A 444 26.17 -22.79 21.31
C ASN A 444 27.52 -23.52 21.50
N SER A 445 28.55 -23.07 20.79
CA SER A 445 29.94 -23.58 20.84
C SER A 445 30.78 -22.83 21.87
N ASP A 446 32.02 -23.27 22.14
CA ASP A 446 32.90 -22.81 23.24
C ASP A 446 33.19 -21.27 23.30
N ASP A 447 32.75 -20.49 22.31
CA ASP A 447 32.96 -19.03 22.18
C ASP A 447 31.64 -18.25 21.90
N ILE A 448 30.61 -18.45 22.75
CA ILE A 448 29.27 -17.86 22.59
C ILE A 448 29.31 -16.33 22.49
N ASP A 449 30.04 -15.66 23.40
CA ASP A 449 30.09 -14.20 23.47
C ASP A 449 30.68 -13.57 22.19
N LEU A 450 31.69 -14.22 21.61
CA LEU A 450 32.34 -13.78 20.38
C LEU A 450 31.40 -13.97 19.18
N GLN A 451 30.60 -15.04 19.15
CA GLN A 451 29.59 -15.27 18.12
C GLN A 451 28.43 -14.26 18.22
N ILE A 452 27.95 -13.96 19.43
CA ILE A 452 26.92 -12.93 19.66
C ILE A 452 27.43 -11.57 19.20
N ALA A 453 28.66 -11.18 19.57
CA ALA A 453 29.26 -9.90 19.14
C ALA A 453 29.42 -9.79 17.62
N LYS A 454 29.81 -10.88 16.94
CA LYS A 454 29.83 -10.95 15.46
C LYS A 454 28.42 -10.77 14.87
N GLY A 455 27.43 -11.36 15.52
CA GLY A 455 26.04 -11.26 15.15
C GLY A 455 25.46 -9.86 15.27
N GLU A 456 25.71 -9.19 16.39
CA GLU A 456 25.31 -7.79 16.58
C GLU A 456 25.96 -6.86 15.56
N LYS A 457 27.25 -7.06 15.28
CA LYS A 457 27.98 -6.31 14.25
C LYS A 457 27.39 -6.51 12.86
N MET A 458 26.84 -7.68 12.58
CA MET A 458 26.15 -8.00 11.32
C MET A 458 24.76 -7.35 11.25
N LEU A 459 24.05 -7.24 12.37
CA LEU A 459 22.73 -6.59 12.43
C LEU A 459 22.81 -5.06 12.46
N ALA A 460 23.92 -4.46 12.92
CA ALA A 460 24.05 -3.02 13.09
C ALA A 460 23.79 -2.20 11.79
N PRO A 461 24.36 -2.53 10.61
CA PRO A 461 24.06 -1.80 9.37
C PRO A 461 22.57 -1.85 8.98
N ILE A 462 21.92 -2.97 9.27
CA ILE A 462 20.51 -3.21 8.98
C ILE A 462 19.62 -2.32 9.85
N VAL A 463 19.96 -2.17 11.14
CA VAL A 463 19.25 -1.28 12.06
C VAL A 463 19.39 0.18 11.63
N VAL A 464 20.60 0.61 11.22
CA VAL A 464 20.83 1.98 10.72
C VAL A 464 20.01 2.25 9.46
N GLN A 465 19.93 1.28 8.54
CA GLN A 465 19.11 1.39 7.34
C GLN A 465 17.62 1.53 7.69
N ALA A 466 17.14 0.78 8.68
CA ALA A 466 15.75 0.82 9.11
C ALA A 466 15.36 2.13 9.80
N ILE A 467 16.23 2.64 10.67
CA ILE A 467 16.05 3.94 11.33
C ILE A 467 16.00 5.05 10.29
N SER A 468 16.83 4.96 9.23
CA SER A 468 16.81 5.92 8.12
C SER A 468 15.50 5.90 7.32
N ALA A 469 14.71 4.82 7.44
CA ALA A 469 13.40 4.65 6.82
C ALA A 469 12.22 4.88 7.80
N ASP A 470 12.49 5.35 9.03
CA ASP A 470 11.51 5.48 10.12
C ASP A 470 10.75 4.18 10.44
N ILE A 471 11.40 3.02 10.20
CA ILE A 471 10.82 1.71 10.49
C ILE A 471 11.35 1.24 11.84
N PRO A 472 10.48 0.99 12.84
CA PRO A 472 10.92 0.45 14.12
C PRO A 472 11.52 -0.94 13.91
N VAL A 473 12.74 -1.14 14.38
CA VAL A 473 13.47 -2.41 14.29
C VAL A 473 14.02 -2.79 15.64
N THR A 474 13.85 -4.06 15.99
CA THR A 474 14.36 -4.64 17.23
C THR A 474 15.23 -5.84 16.87
N PRO A 475 16.57 -5.67 16.74
CA PRO A 475 17.46 -6.77 16.43
C PRO A 475 17.50 -7.77 17.60
N VAL A 476 17.51 -9.06 17.27
CA VAL A 476 17.55 -10.14 18.26
C VAL A 476 18.66 -11.13 17.90
N THR A 477 19.64 -11.27 18.79
CA THR A 477 20.66 -12.32 18.74
C THR A 477 20.31 -13.39 19.76
N ARG A 478 20.29 -14.67 19.34
CA ARG A 478 19.93 -15.79 20.23
C ARG A 478 20.96 -16.91 20.11
N ALA A 479 21.45 -17.40 21.24
CA ALA A 479 22.25 -18.62 21.30
C ALA A 479 21.32 -19.84 21.43
N ASP A 480 21.36 -20.76 20.47
CA ASP A 480 20.64 -22.03 20.54
C ASP A 480 21.41 -23.09 19.76
N GLY A 481 21.57 -24.30 20.32
CA GLY A 481 22.30 -25.40 19.68
C GLY A 481 21.62 -25.95 18.42
N ASN A 482 20.40 -25.47 18.11
CA ASN A 482 19.74 -25.73 16.84
C ASN A 482 19.06 -24.45 16.29
N PRO A 483 19.51 -23.93 15.12
CA PRO A 483 18.94 -22.73 14.51
C PRO A 483 17.42 -22.79 14.31
N SER A 484 16.87 -23.96 13.97
CA SER A 484 15.42 -24.10 13.77
C SER A 484 14.63 -23.95 15.07
N VAL A 485 15.14 -24.50 16.18
CA VAL A 485 14.51 -24.39 17.50
C VAL A 485 14.57 -22.96 18.00
N GLY A 486 15.73 -22.29 17.81
CA GLY A 486 15.90 -20.88 18.16
C GLY A 486 14.91 -19.96 17.42
N ILE A 487 14.71 -20.16 16.11
CA ILE A 487 13.72 -19.42 15.31
C ILE A 487 12.31 -19.68 15.84
N ILE A 488 11.91 -20.94 16.04
CA ILE A 488 10.56 -21.31 16.48
C ILE A 488 10.22 -20.72 17.86
N ARG A 489 11.17 -20.76 18.80
CA ARG A 489 10.99 -20.12 20.11
C ARG A 489 10.80 -18.61 19.99
N ALA A 490 11.63 -17.96 19.18
CA ALA A 490 11.54 -16.52 18.98
C ALA A 490 10.21 -16.09 18.35
N VAL A 491 9.64 -16.90 17.46
CA VAL A 491 8.31 -16.65 16.87
C VAL A 491 7.24 -16.56 17.95
N SER A 492 7.29 -17.45 18.94
CA SER A 492 6.37 -17.42 20.09
C SER A 492 6.67 -16.26 21.03
N ASP A 493 7.95 -16.07 21.41
CA ASP A 493 8.37 -15.05 22.38
C ASP A 493 8.04 -13.63 21.91
N LEU A 494 8.22 -13.35 20.62
CA LEU A 494 8.01 -12.04 20.01
C LEU A 494 6.60 -11.87 19.42
N ARG A 495 5.79 -12.95 19.42
CA ARG A 495 4.44 -12.99 18.82
C ARG A 495 4.43 -12.60 17.34
N ILE A 496 5.34 -13.20 16.58
CA ILE A 496 5.51 -12.91 15.16
C ILE A 496 4.26 -13.32 14.37
N SER A 497 3.91 -12.56 13.33
CA SER A 497 2.84 -12.86 12.37
C SER A 497 3.38 -13.43 11.06
N ASP A 498 4.48 -12.86 10.56
CA ASP A 498 5.11 -13.22 9.29
C ASP A 498 6.61 -13.48 9.49
N ILE A 499 7.12 -14.55 8.88
CA ILE A 499 8.55 -14.87 8.89
C ILE A 499 9.09 -14.78 7.47
N ILE A 500 10.21 -14.10 7.31
CA ILE A 500 10.96 -14.02 6.05
C ILE A 500 12.27 -14.77 6.22
N MET A 501 12.56 -15.67 5.29
CA MET A 501 13.79 -16.48 5.27
C MET A 501 14.39 -16.50 3.85
N GLY A 502 15.70 -16.58 3.77
CA GLY A 502 16.40 -16.77 2.49
C GLY A 502 16.33 -18.22 2.00
N TRP A 503 16.25 -18.40 0.69
CA TRP A 503 16.37 -19.72 0.06
C TRP A 503 17.80 -20.28 0.21
N SER A 504 17.94 -21.56 0.58
CA SER A 504 19.24 -22.23 0.70
C SER A 504 19.49 -23.16 -0.49
N ASP A 505 20.55 -22.89 -1.27
CA ASP A 505 20.95 -23.73 -2.42
C ASP A 505 21.72 -25.01 -2.01
N LYS A 506 21.99 -25.23 -0.71
CA LYS A 506 22.83 -26.34 -0.21
C LYS A 506 22.08 -27.68 -0.01
N ALA A 507 20.85 -27.82 -0.50
CA ALA A 507 20.10 -29.06 -0.37
C ALA A 507 20.64 -30.13 -1.35
N GLY A 508 21.31 -31.16 -0.82
CA GLY A 508 21.75 -32.32 -1.59
C GLY A 508 20.57 -33.15 -2.15
N PHE A 509 20.90 -34.08 -3.05
CA PHE A 509 19.97 -34.94 -3.82
C PHE A 509 18.92 -35.68 -2.95
N TYR A 510 19.24 -35.93 -1.68
CA TYR A 510 18.40 -36.62 -0.68
C TYR A 510 17.77 -35.70 0.39
N SER A 511 17.76 -34.37 0.19
CA SER A 511 17.26 -33.42 1.20
C SER A 511 16.12 -32.54 0.69
N SER A 512 15.24 -32.18 1.63
CA SER A 512 14.04 -31.40 1.39
C SER A 512 14.28 -30.07 0.70
N ILE A 513 13.21 -29.51 0.17
CA ILE A 513 13.22 -28.42 -0.81
C ILE A 513 13.71 -27.09 -0.24
N LEU A 514 13.67 -26.96 1.09
CA LEU A 514 13.92 -25.74 1.82
C LEU A 514 15.20 -25.80 2.66
N GLY A 515 15.87 -26.96 2.69
CA GLY A 515 16.91 -27.29 3.68
C GLY A 515 16.30 -27.66 5.06
N GLY A 516 17.08 -28.36 5.88
CA GLY A 516 16.56 -28.95 7.14
C GLY A 516 16.06 -27.93 8.17
N VAL A 517 16.64 -26.72 8.22
CA VAL A 517 16.22 -25.66 9.15
C VAL A 517 14.87 -25.07 8.72
N THR A 518 14.78 -24.58 7.49
CA THR A 518 13.59 -23.91 6.94
C THR A 518 12.39 -24.86 6.92
N GLU A 519 12.59 -26.11 6.54
CA GLU A 519 11.52 -27.12 6.53
C GLU A 519 10.97 -27.36 7.94
N ARG A 520 11.85 -27.52 8.93
CA ARG A 520 11.43 -27.73 10.32
C ARG A 520 10.68 -26.51 10.87
N VAL A 521 11.11 -25.30 10.51
CA VAL A 521 10.40 -24.06 10.82
C VAL A 521 9.00 -24.09 10.21
N VAL A 522 8.87 -24.29 8.89
CA VAL A 522 7.57 -24.33 8.18
C VAL A 522 6.61 -25.36 8.78
N LYS A 523 7.10 -26.56 9.12
CA LYS A 523 6.30 -27.66 9.69
C LYS A 523 5.81 -27.40 11.13
N GLN A 524 6.54 -26.60 11.92
CA GLN A 524 6.27 -26.45 13.36
C GLN A 524 5.58 -25.13 13.73
N ILE A 525 5.70 -24.08 12.92
CA ILE A 525 5.04 -22.78 13.16
C ILE A 525 3.69 -22.67 12.46
N ARG A 526 2.87 -21.74 12.92
CA ARG A 526 1.52 -21.48 12.38
C ARG A 526 1.45 -20.21 11.53
N GLN A 527 2.43 -19.33 11.71
CA GLN A 527 2.56 -18.03 11.08
C GLN A 527 2.76 -18.15 9.56
N SER A 528 2.53 -17.05 8.85
CA SER A 528 2.88 -16.97 7.43
C SER A 528 4.40 -17.03 7.25
N VAL A 529 4.86 -17.76 6.24
CA VAL A 529 6.29 -17.93 5.93
C VAL A 529 6.57 -17.56 4.50
N PHE A 530 7.52 -16.66 4.30
CA PHE A 530 8.02 -16.20 3.01
C PHE A 530 9.45 -16.65 2.84
N ILE A 531 9.69 -17.52 1.87
CA ILE A 531 11.02 -18.05 1.55
C ILE A 531 11.45 -17.43 0.24
N THR A 532 12.44 -16.55 0.28
CA THR A 532 12.77 -15.66 -0.83
C THR A 532 14.12 -15.99 -1.45
N LYS A 533 14.19 -15.99 -2.78
CA LYS A 533 15.40 -16.00 -3.58
C LYS A 533 15.40 -14.74 -4.44
N LEU A 534 16.08 -13.71 -3.97
CA LEU A 534 16.16 -12.40 -4.64
C LEU A 534 17.48 -12.33 -5.42
N ARG A 535 17.39 -12.03 -6.70
CA ARG A 535 18.51 -11.84 -7.66
C ARG A 535 18.71 -10.38 -8.01
N SER A 536 17.64 -9.59 -7.93
CA SER A 536 17.63 -8.16 -8.18
C SER A 536 16.82 -7.44 -7.10
N PRO A 537 17.09 -6.14 -6.85
CA PRO A 537 16.29 -5.33 -5.95
C PRO A 537 14.80 -5.36 -6.33
N ILE A 538 13.91 -5.62 -5.39
CA ILE A 538 12.48 -5.80 -5.68
C ILE A 538 11.78 -4.49 -6.14
N ASN A 539 12.39 -3.33 -5.92
CA ASN A 539 11.86 -2.04 -6.37
C ASN A 539 11.91 -1.83 -7.89
N VAL A 540 12.63 -2.68 -8.64
CA VAL A 540 12.59 -2.65 -10.12
C VAL A 540 11.55 -3.61 -10.71
N THR A 541 10.85 -4.39 -9.89
CA THR A 541 9.85 -5.34 -10.35
C THR A 541 8.59 -4.63 -10.84
N ASN A 542 8.26 -4.83 -12.12
CA ASN A 542 7.07 -4.24 -12.75
C ASN A 542 5.84 -5.16 -12.67
N ARG A 543 6.04 -6.46 -12.45
CA ARG A 543 4.96 -7.47 -12.45
C ARG A 543 5.27 -8.62 -11.49
N ILE A 544 4.26 -9.03 -10.73
CA ILE A 544 4.31 -10.19 -9.84
C ILE A 544 3.42 -11.29 -10.45
N VAL A 545 4.03 -12.43 -10.79
CA VAL A 545 3.31 -13.62 -11.26
C VAL A 545 2.95 -14.48 -10.05
N VAL A 546 1.66 -14.60 -9.75
CA VAL A 546 1.16 -15.31 -8.56
C VAL A 546 0.55 -16.64 -8.98
N ILE A 547 1.07 -17.73 -8.41
CA ILE A 547 0.61 -19.09 -8.69
C ILE A 547 -0.14 -19.62 -7.46
N LEU A 548 -1.42 -19.96 -7.64
CA LEU A 548 -2.33 -20.36 -6.57
C LEU A 548 -2.76 -21.83 -6.72
N PRO A 549 -2.62 -22.66 -5.66
CA PRO A 549 -3.05 -24.04 -5.70
C PRO A 549 -4.57 -24.19 -5.55
N ALA A 550 -5.11 -25.33 -5.97
CA ALA A 550 -6.53 -25.63 -5.85
C ALA A 550 -7.01 -25.54 -4.38
N LEU A 551 -8.26 -25.10 -4.18
CA LEU A 551 -8.92 -24.92 -2.88
C LEU A 551 -8.27 -23.92 -1.91
N ILE A 552 -7.28 -23.14 -2.35
CA ILE A 552 -6.67 -22.11 -1.50
C ILE A 552 -7.69 -21.07 -1.02
N ASP A 553 -8.78 -20.83 -1.75
CA ASP A 553 -9.90 -19.95 -1.37
C ASP A 553 -10.62 -20.39 -0.08
N LYS A 554 -10.43 -21.65 0.33
CA LYS A 554 -10.97 -22.22 1.57
C LYS A 554 -9.96 -22.23 2.73
N HIS A 555 -8.71 -21.90 2.44
CA HIS A 555 -7.66 -21.88 3.45
C HIS A 555 -7.80 -20.65 4.37
N PHE A 556 -7.55 -20.84 5.67
CA PHE A 556 -7.68 -19.76 6.67
C PHE A 556 -6.87 -18.52 6.29
N GLY A 557 -5.58 -18.70 5.99
CA GLY A 557 -4.68 -17.58 5.62
C GLY A 557 -4.84 -17.03 4.20
N PHE A 558 -5.88 -17.40 3.44
CA PHE A 558 -6.04 -16.97 2.04
C PHE A 558 -6.12 -15.45 1.89
N THR A 559 -7.06 -14.81 2.60
CA THR A 559 -7.27 -13.36 2.52
C THR A 559 -6.05 -12.59 2.99
N THR A 560 -5.37 -13.09 4.02
CA THR A 560 -4.13 -12.51 4.56
C THR A 560 -3.04 -12.50 3.51
N ILE A 561 -2.75 -13.63 2.86
CA ILE A 561 -1.70 -13.71 1.83
C ILE A 561 -2.03 -12.87 0.59
N ILE A 562 -3.28 -12.89 0.12
CA ILE A 562 -3.67 -12.04 -1.01
C ILE A 562 -3.52 -10.55 -0.64
N SER A 563 -3.91 -10.15 0.58
CA SER A 563 -3.67 -8.79 1.09
C SER A 563 -2.18 -8.43 1.09
N ARG A 564 -1.31 -9.32 1.55
CA ARG A 564 0.16 -9.12 1.60
C ARG A 564 0.74 -8.93 0.20
N ILE A 565 0.33 -9.76 -0.76
CA ILE A 565 0.77 -9.65 -2.16
C ILE A 565 0.26 -8.36 -2.80
N CYS A 566 -1.01 -8.02 -2.61
CA CYS A 566 -1.57 -6.78 -3.11
C CYS A 566 -0.88 -5.55 -2.51
N ASN A 567 -0.59 -5.56 -1.21
CA ASN A 567 0.14 -4.48 -0.54
C ASN A 567 1.55 -4.35 -1.12
N LEU A 568 2.24 -5.45 -1.35
CA LEU A 568 3.55 -5.46 -2.02
C LEU A 568 3.44 -4.83 -3.41
N CYS A 569 2.49 -5.26 -4.25
CA CYS A 569 2.25 -4.70 -5.59
C CYS A 569 1.99 -3.19 -5.57
N VAL A 570 1.16 -2.71 -4.64
CA VAL A 570 0.86 -1.28 -4.48
C VAL A 570 2.12 -0.50 -4.09
N GLN A 571 2.98 -1.07 -3.25
CA GLN A 571 4.20 -0.38 -2.82
C GLN A 571 5.26 -0.27 -3.91
N ILE A 572 5.37 -1.27 -4.79
CA ILE A 572 6.31 -1.24 -5.93
C ILE A 572 5.68 -0.80 -7.26
N THR A 573 4.39 -0.43 -7.25
CA THR A 573 3.62 -0.06 -8.47
C THR A 573 3.64 -1.17 -9.55
N ALA A 574 3.55 -2.43 -9.13
CA ALA A 574 3.54 -3.59 -10.03
C ALA A 574 2.13 -4.08 -10.37
N SER A 575 1.98 -4.72 -11.53
CA SER A 575 0.78 -5.49 -11.88
C SER A 575 0.83 -6.92 -11.35
N ILE A 576 -0.34 -7.55 -11.19
CA ILE A 576 -0.47 -8.97 -10.82
C ILE A 576 -0.80 -9.76 -12.08
N HIS A 577 -0.10 -10.88 -12.29
CA HIS A 577 -0.48 -11.89 -13.26
C HIS A 577 -0.80 -13.20 -12.53
N LEU A 578 -2.07 -13.60 -12.52
CA LEU A 578 -2.57 -14.67 -11.68
C LEU A 578 -2.76 -15.97 -12.46
N ILE A 579 -2.12 -17.04 -12.02
CA ILE A 579 -2.24 -18.39 -12.57
C ILE A 579 -2.99 -19.26 -11.55
N ALA A 580 -4.24 -19.59 -11.83
CA ALA A 580 -5.09 -20.39 -10.96
C ALA A 580 -6.29 -20.98 -11.71
N ASN A 581 -7.09 -21.80 -11.02
CA ASN A 581 -8.38 -22.22 -11.53
C ASN A 581 -9.40 -21.06 -11.54
N ARG A 582 -10.48 -21.22 -12.30
CA ARG A 582 -11.52 -20.20 -12.46
C ARG A 582 -12.16 -19.74 -11.14
N LYS A 583 -12.42 -20.68 -10.24
CA LYS A 583 -13.09 -20.41 -8.94
C LYS A 583 -12.22 -19.53 -8.03
N ILE A 584 -10.92 -19.78 -8.00
CA ILE A 584 -9.93 -18.99 -7.25
C ILE A 584 -9.78 -17.62 -7.88
N ILE A 585 -9.69 -17.54 -9.22
CA ILE A 585 -9.65 -16.25 -9.94
C ILE A 585 -10.86 -15.37 -9.54
N THR A 586 -12.07 -15.93 -9.50
CA THR A 586 -13.26 -15.20 -9.06
C THR A 586 -13.13 -14.74 -7.61
N SER A 587 -12.68 -15.61 -6.71
CA SER A 587 -12.54 -15.31 -5.28
C SER A 587 -11.52 -14.18 -5.02
N VAL A 588 -10.39 -14.18 -5.74
CA VAL A 588 -9.38 -13.11 -5.65
C VAL A 588 -9.93 -11.78 -6.18
N ASN A 589 -10.64 -11.81 -7.32
CA ASN A 589 -11.26 -10.60 -7.86
C ASN A 589 -12.34 -10.01 -6.96
N GLU A 590 -13.15 -10.85 -6.32
CA GLU A 590 -14.12 -10.42 -5.30
C GLU A 590 -13.44 -9.79 -4.10
N PHE A 591 -12.34 -10.39 -3.61
CA PHE A 591 -11.54 -9.83 -2.53
C PHE A 591 -10.96 -8.45 -2.89
N ILE A 592 -10.29 -8.32 -4.05
CA ILE A 592 -9.71 -7.06 -4.53
C ILE A 592 -10.78 -5.97 -4.67
N LYS A 593 -11.96 -6.33 -5.19
CA LYS A 593 -13.09 -5.40 -5.32
C LYS A 593 -13.66 -4.98 -3.97
N LYS A 594 -13.78 -5.91 -3.02
CA LYS A 594 -14.27 -5.66 -1.65
C LYS A 594 -13.32 -4.73 -0.89
N GLU A 595 -12.02 -5.00 -0.96
CA GLU A 595 -10.97 -4.21 -0.30
C GLU A 595 -10.60 -2.92 -1.06
N LYS A 596 -11.24 -2.66 -2.21
CA LYS A 596 -11.02 -1.47 -3.06
C LYS A 596 -9.55 -1.26 -3.45
N ILE A 597 -8.82 -2.35 -3.62
CA ILE A 597 -7.40 -2.34 -3.97
C ILE A 597 -7.25 -1.94 -5.45
N THR A 598 -6.47 -0.90 -5.73
CA THR A 598 -6.23 -0.41 -7.10
C THR A 598 -4.97 -1.07 -7.67
N VAL A 599 -5.09 -2.31 -8.16
CA VAL A 599 -4.00 -3.06 -8.83
C VAL A 599 -4.53 -3.64 -10.14
N GLN A 600 -3.73 -3.58 -11.21
CA GLN A 600 -4.05 -4.24 -12.47
C GLN A 600 -3.82 -5.75 -12.34
N VAL A 601 -4.82 -6.57 -12.69
CA VAL A 601 -4.77 -8.02 -12.58
C VAL A 601 -5.04 -8.65 -13.95
N ASP A 602 -4.02 -9.31 -14.48
CA ASP A 602 -4.13 -10.22 -15.62
C ASP A 602 -4.30 -11.66 -15.11
N VAL A 603 -5.02 -12.50 -15.84
CA VAL A 603 -5.33 -13.87 -15.38
C VAL A 603 -5.07 -14.91 -16.46
N PHE A 604 -4.59 -16.08 -16.04
CA PHE A 604 -4.49 -17.29 -16.86
C PHE A 604 -5.19 -18.45 -16.13
N GLU A 605 -6.23 -18.97 -16.76
CA GLU A 605 -7.00 -20.09 -16.23
C GLU A 605 -6.30 -21.42 -16.54
N SER A 606 -5.92 -22.13 -15.48
CA SER A 606 -5.34 -23.48 -15.58
C SER A 606 -5.71 -24.34 -14.39
N ASP A 607 -6.15 -25.56 -14.67
CA ASP A 607 -6.42 -26.61 -13.68
C ASP A 607 -5.28 -27.62 -13.57
N ASP A 608 -4.25 -27.50 -14.44
CA ASP A 608 -3.13 -28.43 -14.55
C ASP A 608 -1.78 -27.71 -14.28
N TRP A 609 -0.96 -28.33 -13.42
CA TRP A 609 0.39 -27.87 -13.08
C TRP A 609 1.34 -27.88 -14.29
N LYS A 610 1.25 -28.89 -15.17
CA LYS A 610 2.13 -29.01 -16.33
C LYS A 610 1.87 -27.87 -17.31
N LYS A 611 0.60 -27.61 -17.65
CA LYS A 611 0.18 -26.44 -18.43
C LYS A 611 0.63 -25.12 -17.79
N SER A 612 0.48 -24.99 -16.47
CA SER A 612 0.86 -23.78 -15.72
C SER A 612 2.36 -23.48 -15.82
N ILE A 613 3.22 -24.50 -15.67
CA ILE A 613 4.69 -24.35 -15.78
C ILE A 613 5.10 -24.01 -17.21
N ILE A 614 4.52 -24.67 -18.21
CA ILE A 614 4.81 -24.39 -19.63
C ILE A 614 4.48 -22.93 -19.95
N TYR A 615 3.31 -22.48 -19.53
CA TYR A 615 2.87 -21.10 -19.71
C TYR A 615 3.78 -20.11 -18.96
N LEU A 616 4.13 -20.39 -17.70
CA LEU A 616 5.04 -19.57 -16.90
C LEU A 616 6.35 -19.28 -17.65
N LYS A 617 6.98 -20.30 -18.25
CA LYS A 617 8.22 -20.13 -19.03
C LYS A 617 8.08 -19.19 -20.23
N GLN A 618 6.90 -19.15 -20.84
CA GLN A 618 6.66 -18.33 -22.03
C GLN A 618 6.45 -16.86 -21.68
N ILE A 619 5.89 -16.57 -20.50
CA ILE A 619 5.49 -15.21 -20.14
C ILE A 619 6.49 -14.48 -19.25
N VAL A 620 7.30 -15.19 -18.47
CA VAL A 620 8.18 -14.58 -17.46
C VAL A 620 9.27 -13.74 -18.13
N LYS A 621 9.40 -12.50 -17.67
CA LYS A 621 10.44 -11.54 -18.06
C LYS A 621 11.49 -11.43 -16.96
N LYS A 622 12.69 -10.95 -17.29
CA LYS A 622 13.84 -10.85 -16.36
C LYS A 622 13.54 -10.13 -15.04
N ASP A 623 12.69 -9.10 -15.05
CA ASP A 623 12.39 -8.26 -13.88
C ASP A 623 11.13 -8.71 -13.11
N ASP A 624 10.50 -9.81 -13.51
CA ASP A 624 9.31 -10.34 -12.86
C ASP A 624 9.66 -11.04 -11.54
N LEU A 625 8.78 -10.90 -10.55
CA LEU A 625 8.77 -11.68 -9.32
C LEU A 625 7.79 -12.84 -9.44
N ILE A 626 8.24 -14.08 -9.21
CA ILE A 626 7.38 -15.26 -9.17
C ILE A 626 7.02 -15.54 -7.71
N ALA A 627 5.73 -15.44 -7.38
CA ALA A 627 5.18 -15.76 -6.07
C ALA A 627 4.41 -17.09 -6.14
N PHE A 628 4.98 -18.16 -5.59
CA PHE A 628 4.36 -19.48 -5.53
C PHE A 628 3.75 -19.70 -4.14
N ILE A 629 2.43 -19.89 -4.07
CA ILE A 629 1.75 -20.21 -2.81
C ILE A 629 1.69 -21.72 -2.64
N SER A 630 2.20 -22.20 -1.51
CA SER A 630 2.18 -23.61 -1.13
C SER A 630 1.44 -23.79 0.18
N LEU A 631 1.05 -25.03 0.46
CA LEU A 631 0.30 -25.41 1.66
C LEU A 631 1.13 -26.39 2.47
N ARG A 632 0.94 -26.45 3.79
CA ARG A 632 1.62 -27.46 4.62
C ARG A 632 0.94 -28.81 4.42
N THR A 633 1.72 -29.88 4.53
CA THR A 633 1.19 -31.24 4.47
C THR A 633 0.05 -31.43 5.47
N GLY A 634 -1.09 -31.93 4.99
CA GLY A 634 -2.29 -32.16 5.79
C GLY A 634 -3.26 -30.96 5.87
N GLU A 635 -2.95 -29.82 5.26
CA GLU A 635 -3.88 -28.69 5.12
C GLU A 635 -4.84 -28.89 3.94
N ILE A 636 -6.01 -28.24 4.02
CA ILE A 636 -7.02 -28.26 2.96
C ILE A 636 -6.42 -27.66 1.68
N GLY A 637 -6.46 -28.43 0.58
CA GLY A 637 -5.91 -28.02 -0.72
C GLY A 637 -4.46 -28.44 -0.95
N TRP A 638 -3.79 -29.03 0.04
CA TRP A 638 -2.44 -29.57 -0.16
C TRP A 638 -2.44 -30.74 -1.15
N GLN A 639 -1.44 -30.78 -2.03
CA GLN A 639 -1.19 -31.85 -2.99
C GLN A 639 0.31 -32.18 -3.00
N PRO A 640 0.71 -33.45 -3.22
CA PRO A 640 2.13 -33.84 -3.26
C PRO A 640 2.97 -33.03 -4.28
N ALA A 641 2.33 -32.57 -5.36
CA ALA A 641 2.98 -31.71 -6.36
C ALA A 641 3.48 -30.38 -5.76
N LEU A 642 2.81 -29.82 -4.75
CA LEU A 642 3.17 -28.52 -4.14
C LEU A 642 4.52 -28.54 -3.44
N ASP A 643 4.96 -29.71 -3.01
CA ASP A 643 6.27 -29.85 -2.41
C ASP A 643 7.33 -29.71 -3.51
N ARG A 644 7.16 -30.42 -4.65
CA ARG A 644 8.17 -30.58 -5.72
C ARG A 644 8.28 -29.40 -6.70
N LEU A 645 7.16 -28.77 -7.02
CA LEU A 645 7.06 -27.73 -8.06
C LEU A 645 7.99 -26.53 -7.83
N PRO A 646 8.16 -26.00 -6.61
CA PRO A 646 9.09 -24.89 -6.36
C PRO A 646 10.52 -25.17 -6.84
N LYS A 647 11.08 -26.37 -6.57
CA LYS A 647 12.42 -26.75 -7.07
C LYS A 647 12.47 -26.71 -8.59
N LYS A 648 11.45 -27.29 -9.24
CA LYS A 648 11.38 -27.36 -10.70
C LYS A 648 11.33 -25.96 -11.30
N ILE A 649 10.48 -25.07 -10.78
CA ILE A 649 10.36 -23.69 -11.24
C ILE A 649 11.69 -22.93 -11.08
N VAL A 650 12.31 -23.01 -9.91
CA VAL A 650 13.60 -22.32 -9.64
C VAL A 650 14.74 -22.88 -10.51
N SER A 651 14.72 -24.19 -10.82
CA SER A 651 15.73 -24.82 -11.69
C SER A 651 15.56 -24.44 -13.16
N GLU A 652 14.33 -24.23 -13.62
CA GLU A 652 14.02 -23.91 -15.01
C GLU A 652 14.04 -22.40 -15.28
N ILE A 653 13.89 -21.56 -14.24
CA ILE A 653 13.88 -20.09 -14.33
C ILE A 653 14.79 -19.51 -13.22
N PRO A 654 16.13 -19.65 -13.34
CA PRO A 654 17.08 -19.37 -12.24
C PRO A 654 17.41 -17.88 -12.00
N ASP A 655 17.12 -17.02 -12.98
CA ASP A 655 17.51 -15.60 -13.01
C ASP A 655 16.47 -14.65 -12.39
N ASN A 656 15.26 -15.14 -12.16
CA ASN A 656 14.15 -14.35 -11.64
C ASN A 656 14.13 -14.29 -10.10
N ASN A 657 13.53 -13.23 -9.57
CA ASN A 657 13.15 -13.20 -8.17
C ASN A 657 12.05 -14.25 -7.92
N PHE A 658 12.21 -15.08 -6.89
CA PHE A 658 11.27 -16.12 -6.54
C PHE A 658 10.92 -16.08 -5.05
N VAL A 659 9.64 -16.19 -4.72
CA VAL A 659 9.14 -16.22 -3.35
C VAL A 659 8.17 -17.37 -3.20
N LEU A 660 8.47 -18.27 -2.26
CA LEU A 660 7.59 -19.35 -1.85
C LEU A 660 6.87 -18.95 -0.56
N ILE A 661 5.54 -19.01 -0.58
CA ILE A 661 4.69 -18.49 0.49
C ILE A 661 3.89 -19.63 1.11
N TYR A 662 4.00 -19.81 2.42
CA TYR A 662 3.13 -20.66 3.21
C TYR A 662 2.18 -19.77 4.03
N PRO A 663 0.86 -19.81 3.80
CA PRO A 663 -0.11 -19.02 4.55
C PRO A 663 -0.14 -19.35 6.04
N GLU A 664 -0.71 -18.47 6.85
CA GLU A 664 -1.00 -18.77 8.25
C GLU A 664 -2.09 -19.85 8.41
N THR A 665 -2.00 -20.63 9.49
CA THR A 665 -2.86 -21.78 9.76
C THR A 665 -3.34 -21.83 11.20
N ILE A 666 -4.55 -22.34 11.43
CA ILE A 666 -5.08 -22.60 12.77
C ILE A 666 -5.08 -24.10 13.00
N ARG A 667 -4.34 -24.58 14.01
CA ARG A 667 -4.59 -25.92 14.56
C ARG A 667 -5.87 -25.89 15.40
N ASN A 668 -7.01 -25.95 14.74
CA ASN A 668 -8.26 -26.32 15.40
C ASN A 668 -8.45 -27.82 15.26
N LYS A 669 -8.87 -28.46 16.36
CA LYS A 669 -9.36 -29.86 16.44
C LYS A 669 -10.61 -30.13 15.57
N LEU A 670 -10.93 -29.26 14.61
CA LEU A 670 -12.15 -29.26 13.81
C LEU A 670 -11.85 -29.65 12.37
N GLN A 671 -11.70 -30.96 12.16
CA GLN A 671 -12.32 -31.72 11.06
C GLN A 671 -12.32 -33.21 11.46
N SER A 672 -12.72 -33.51 12.71
CA SER A 672 -13.07 -34.88 13.16
C SER A 672 -14.45 -35.26 12.63
N GLY A 673 -14.57 -35.28 11.30
CA GLY A 673 -15.79 -35.61 10.58
C GLY A 673 -15.44 -35.82 9.12
N ASN A 674 -15.22 -37.09 8.79
CA ASN A 674 -14.89 -37.69 7.48
C ASN A 674 -13.38 -37.95 7.25
N MET A 675 -12.94 -39.15 7.68
CA MET A 675 -11.88 -39.95 7.03
C MET A 675 -10.48 -39.30 7.02
N THR A 676 -9.93 -38.97 8.20
CA THR A 676 -8.62 -38.29 8.33
C THR A 676 -7.65 -38.92 9.35
N ASP A 677 -8.08 -39.98 10.04
CA ASP A 677 -7.23 -40.73 10.96
C ASP A 677 -6.62 -41.97 10.28
N ILE A 678 -5.33 -42.23 10.56
CA ILE A 678 -4.57 -43.37 10.00
C ILE A 678 -5.33 -44.70 10.10
N PRO A 679 -5.97 -45.04 11.25
CA PRO A 679 -6.84 -46.21 11.35
C PRO A 679 -8.00 -46.20 10.34
N GLU A 680 -8.68 -45.08 10.14
CA GLU A 680 -9.83 -44.99 9.21
C GLU A 680 -9.41 -45.26 7.75
N ILE A 681 -8.25 -44.76 7.35
CA ILE A 681 -7.71 -44.99 5.99
C ILE A 681 -7.29 -46.44 5.81
N LEU A 682 -6.62 -47.02 6.82
CA LEU A 682 -6.24 -48.43 6.80
C LEU A 682 -7.49 -49.33 6.68
N HIS A 683 -8.59 -48.96 7.34
CA HIS A 683 -9.88 -49.63 7.20
C HIS A 683 -10.56 -49.39 5.85
N ALA A 684 -10.20 -48.32 5.14
CA ALA A 684 -10.74 -47.96 3.84
C ALA A 684 -10.00 -48.55 2.63
N ILE A 685 -8.87 -49.21 2.84
CA ILE A 685 -8.19 -49.97 1.79
C ILE A 685 -9.08 -51.17 1.45
N ASP A 686 -9.68 -51.13 0.26
CA ASP A 686 -10.62 -52.15 -0.19
C ASP A 686 -9.92 -53.47 -0.53
N TYR A 687 -8.74 -53.39 -1.15
CA TYR A 687 -7.92 -54.55 -1.47
C TYR A 687 -6.44 -54.17 -1.52
N ALA A 688 -5.59 -55.06 -0.99
CA ALA A 688 -4.14 -54.90 -1.05
C ALA A 688 -3.45 -56.20 -1.42
N ASP A 689 -2.40 -56.11 -2.23
CA ASP A 689 -1.52 -57.22 -2.58
C ASP A 689 -0.08 -56.89 -2.22
N PHE A 690 0.50 -57.65 -1.29
CA PHE A 690 1.84 -57.41 -0.75
C PHE A 690 2.96 -58.13 -1.53
N ASN A 691 2.61 -58.98 -2.51
CA ASN A 691 3.56 -59.82 -3.24
C ASN A 691 3.28 -59.82 -4.75
N ILE A 692 3.20 -58.65 -5.37
CA ILE A 692 3.07 -58.57 -6.83
C ILE A 692 4.42 -58.96 -7.46
N GLU A 693 4.47 -60.10 -8.14
CA GLU A 693 5.71 -60.67 -8.71
C GLU A 693 6.28 -59.86 -9.89
N SER A 694 5.42 -59.17 -10.65
CA SER A 694 5.83 -58.45 -11.86
C SER A 694 6.28 -57.02 -11.55
N SER A 695 7.43 -56.60 -12.09
CA SER A 695 7.89 -55.20 -12.05
C SER A 695 7.11 -54.27 -12.99
N ASP A 696 6.27 -54.82 -13.88
CA ASP A 696 5.41 -54.04 -14.76
C ASP A 696 4.18 -53.52 -14.00
N ILE A 697 4.12 -52.19 -13.83
CA ILE A 697 3.03 -51.50 -13.14
C ILE A 697 1.65 -51.80 -13.76
N GLN A 698 1.58 -52.03 -15.08
CA GLN A 698 0.31 -52.31 -15.76
C GLN A 698 -0.27 -53.66 -15.33
N LYS A 699 0.59 -54.67 -15.15
CA LYS A 699 0.19 -55.97 -14.60
C LYS A 699 -0.24 -55.82 -13.14
N GLY A 700 0.48 -55.02 -12.35
CA GLY A 700 0.08 -54.70 -10.97
C GLY A 700 -1.31 -54.08 -10.88
N ILE A 701 -1.61 -53.07 -11.70
CA ILE A 701 -2.93 -52.42 -11.80
C ILE A 701 -4.01 -53.44 -12.15
N ARG A 702 -3.77 -54.29 -13.17
CA ARG A 702 -4.70 -55.33 -13.61
C ARG A 702 -4.95 -56.36 -12.51
N THR A 703 -3.92 -56.79 -11.77
CA THR A 703 -4.06 -57.74 -10.65
C THR A 703 -4.96 -57.21 -9.55
N LEU A 704 -4.80 -55.94 -9.14
CA LEU A 704 -5.62 -55.35 -8.08
C LEU A 704 -7.08 -55.12 -8.53
N LEU A 705 -7.30 -54.57 -9.72
CA LEU A 705 -8.66 -54.22 -10.19
C LEU A 705 -9.51 -55.45 -10.57
N SER A 706 -8.91 -56.48 -11.17
CA SER A 706 -9.61 -57.69 -11.59
C SER A 706 -10.17 -58.53 -10.43
N LYS A 707 -9.69 -58.30 -9.20
CA LYS A 707 -10.22 -58.94 -7.98
C LYS A 707 -11.58 -58.40 -7.56
N MET A 708 -11.90 -57.17 -7.94
CA MET A 708 -13.10 -56.46 -7.47
C MET A 708 -14.08 -56.11 -8.59
N TYR A 709 -13.59 -55.99 -9.83
CA TYR A 709 -14.39 -55.63 -10.99
C TYR A 709 -14.22 -56.64 -12.13
N THR A 710 -15.30 -56.92 -12.85
CA THR A 710 -15.32 -57.83 -14.01
C THR A 710 -16.02 -57.20 -15.21
N GLY A 711 -15.66 -57.63 -16.43
CA GLY A 711 -16.31 -57.17 -17.67
C GLY A 711 -15.84 -55.78 -18.12
N SER A 712 -16.69 -55.06 -18.85
CA SER A 712 -16.35 -53.78 -19.51
C SER A 712 -15.91 -52.68 -18.53
N ILE A 713 -16.46 -52.67 -17.31
CA ILE A 713 -16.08 -51.71 -16.26
C ILE A 713 -14.62 -51.90 -15.84
N CYS A 714 -14.17 -53.15 -15.71
CA CYS A 714 -12.79 -53.45 -15.28
C CYS A 714 -11.78 -52.99 -16.32
N GLU A 715 -12.04 -53.24 -17.61
CA GLU A 715 -11.16 -52.78 -18.69
C GLU A 715 -11.14 -51.25 -18.82
N ALA A 716 -12.27 -50.57 -18.60
CA ALA A 716 -12.30 -49.10 -18.57
C ALA A 716 -11.43 -48.51 -17.45
N LEU A 717 -11.54 -49.07 -16.23
CA LEU A 717 -10.72 -48.64 -15.08
C LEU A 717 -9.23 -48.94 -15.28
N ILE A 718 -8.89 -50.12 -15.82
CA ILE A 718 -7.49 -50.48 -16.11
C ILE A 718 -6.91 -49.50 -17.13
N ASN A 719 -7.61 -49.21 -18.22
CA ASN A 719 -7.12 -48.29 -19.25
C ASN A 719 -6.85 -46.89 -18.70
N GLU A 720 -7.75 -46.36 -17.87
CA GLU A 720 -7.57 -45.05 -17.26
C GLU A 720 -6.38 -45.04 -16.27
N MET A 721 -6.25 -46.07 -15.44
CA MET A 721 -5.16 -46.14 -14.46
C MET A 721 -3.79 -46.38 -15.11
N VAL A 722 -3.73 -47.15 -16.19
CA VAL A 722 -2.52 -47.31 -17.00
C VAL A 722 -2.15 -45.97 -17.65
N ARG A 723 -3.13 -45.23 -18.17
CA ARG A 723 -2.90 -43.88 -18.68
C ARG A 723 -2.33 -42.95 -17.60
N VAL A 724 -2.92 -42.92 -16.41
CA VAL A 724 -2.41 -42.12 -15.27
C VAL A 724 -0.99 -42.55 -14.89
N SER A 725 -0.67 -43.84 -14.88
CA SER A 725 0.68 -44.33 -14.57
C SER A 725 1.73 -43.86 -15.59
N ASN A 726 1.33 -43.65 -16.84
CA ASN A 726 2.21 -43.17 -17.90
C ASN A 726 2.27 -41.63 -17.98
N GLU A 727 1.18 -40.92 -17.71
CA GLU A 727 1.11 -39.47 -17.89
C GLU A 727 1.46 -38.70 -16.61
N GLU A 728 0.92 -39.12 -15.46
CA GLU A 728 0.88 -38.33 -14.22
C GLU A 728 1.01 -39.18 -12.93
N PRO A 729 2.02 -40.06 -12.80
CA PRO A 729 2.23 -40.76 -11.52
C PRO A 729 2.68 -39.77 -10.44
N VAL A 730 2.05 -39.83 -9.26
CA VAL A 730 2.34 -38.94 -8.13
C VAL A 730 3.18 -39.69 -7.10
N GLU A 731 4.48 -39.47 -7.03
CA GLU A 731 5.30 -40.07 -5.98
C GLU A 731 5.07 -39.33 -4.64
N LEU A 732 4.67 -40.09 -3.61
CA LEU A 732 4.33 -39.59 -2.28
C LEU A 732 5.56 -39.41 -1.39
N CYS A 733 6.48 -40.36 -1.46
CA CYS A 733 7.81 -40.32 -0.88
C CYS A 733 8.72 -41.23 -1.72
N ASP A 734 10.03 -41.23 -1.43
CA ASP A 734 10.98 -42.11 -2.10
C ASP A 734 10.49 -43.56 -2.07
N GLY A 735 10.33 -44.15 -3.25
CA GLY A 735 9.91 -45.55 -3.42
C GLY A 735 8.40 -45.81 -3.34
N VAL A 736 7.54 -44.81 -3.14
CA VAL A 736 6.07 -44.97 -3.07
C VAL A 736 5.35 -44.03 -4.03
N ILE A 737 4.56 -44.61 -4.94
CA ILE A 737 3.74 -43.86 -5.90
C ILE A 737 2.25 -43.91 -5.55
N LEU A 738 1.53 -42.92 -6.03
CA LEU A 738 0.09 -42.81 -5.98
C LEU A 738 -0.41 -42.57 -7.40
N LEU A 739 -1.36 -43.41 -7.78
CA LEU A 739 -2.12 -43.27 -9.00
C LEU A 739 -3.54 -42.88 -8.61
N HIS A 740 -4.10 -41.82 -9.18
CA HIS A 740 -5.47 -41.43 -8.87
C HIS A 740 -6.22 -40.94 -10.11
N ALA A 741 -7.51 -41.27 -10.19
CA ALA A 741 -8.37 -40.89 -11.30
C ALA A 741 -9.81 -40.62 -10.85
N HIS A 742 -10.47 -39.67 -11.51
CA HIS A 742 -11.91 -39.47 -11.41
C HIS A 742 -12.61 -40.27 -12.51
N VAL A 743 -13.37 -41.30 -12.13
CA VAL A 743 -13.98 -42.28 -13.03
C VAL A 743 -15.50 -42.27 -12.89
N SER A 744 -16.23 -42.48 -13.98
CA SER A 744 -17.70 -42.50 -14.03
C SER A 744 -18.29 -43.82 -13.53
N GLU A 745 -17.47 -44.86 -13.49
CA GLU A 745 -17.86 -46.25 -13.32
C GLU A 745 -18.09 -46.64 -11.85
N ILE A 746 -17.73 -45.78 -10.90
CA ILE A 746 -17.86 -46.02 -9.45
C ILE A 746 -18.67 -44.93 -8.75
N LYS A 747 -19.41 -45.32 -7.72
CA LYS A 747 -20.29 -44.42 -6.93
C LYS A 747 -19.66 -43.92 -5.63
N GLU A 748 -18.65 -44.63 -5.14
CA GLU A 748 -17.93 -44.35 -3.88
C GLU A 748 -16.42 -44.41 -4.13
N TYR A 749 -15.65 -43.77 -3.25
CA TYR A 749 -14.19 -43.83 -3.31
C TYR A 749 -13.70 -45.25 -3.07
N ARG A 750 -12.67 -45.65 -3.82
CA ARG A 750 -12.01 -46.94 -3.63
C ARG A 750 -10.51 -46.77 -3.56
N ILE A 751 -9.88 -47.46 -2.61
CA ILE A 751 -8.43 -47.41 -2.35
C ILE A 751 -7.86 -48.81 -2.50
N PHE A 752 -6.88 -48.95 -3.39
CA PHE A 752 -6.10 -50.17 -3.54
C PHE A 752 -4.63 -49.91 -3.19
N PHE A 753 -3.95 -50.96 -2.76
CA PHE A 753 -2.53 -50.89 -2.39
C PHE A 753 -1.75 -52.08 -2.96
N GLY A 754 -0.67 -51.82 -3.68
CA GLY A 754 0.17 -52.85 -4.28
C GLY A 754 1.62 -52.72 -3.85
N VAL A 755 2.27 -53.84 -3.54
CA VAL A 755 3.68 -53.89 -3.14
C VAL A 755 4.44 -54.89 -4.02
N ASN A 756 5.63 -54.49 -4.45
CA ASN A 756 6.60 -55.36 -5.11
C ASN A 756 7.99 -55.15 -4.48
N LYS A 757 8.53 -56.21 -3.87
CA LYS A 757 9.82 -56.19 -3.18
C LYS A 757 11.00 -55.90 -4.12
N ASN A 758 10.87 -56.25 -5.41
CA ASN A 758 11.90 -56.00 -6.43
C ASN A 758 11.78 -54.62 -7.10
N GLY A 759 10.67 -53.91 -6.86
CA GLY A 759 10.35 -52.60 -7.41
C GLY A 759 9.53 -52.66 -8.70
N PHE A 760 8.70 -51.63 -8.92
CA PHE A 760 7.98 -51.34 -10.15
C PHE A 760 8.78 -50.38 -11.03
N ASP A 761 8.75 -50.62 -12.34
CA ASP A 761 9.33 -49.74 -13.35
C ASP A 761 8.25 -48.81 -13.93
N LEU A 762 8.50 -47.50 -13.91
CA LEU A 762 7.60 -46.50 -14.50
C LEU A 762 8.25 -45.78 -15.69
N PRO A 763 7.59 -45.68 -16.85
CA PRO A 763 8.15 -45.03 -18.04
C PRO A 763 8.48 -43.54 -17.84
N SER A 764 7.71 -42.86 -16.98
CA SER A 764 7.72 -41.39 -16.85
C SER A 764 8.34 -40.87 -15.56
N CYS A 765 8.81 -41.77 -14.68
CA CYS A 765 9.46 -41.43 -13.42
C CYS A 765 10.71 -42.29 -13.22
N PRO A 766 11.92 -41.70 -13.28
CA PRO A 766 13.16 -42.44 -13.04
C PRO A 766 13.30 -42.80 -11.56
N GLY A 767 13.27 -44.09 -11.23
CA GLY A 767 13.41 -44.61 -9.86
C GLY A 767 12.88 -46.04 -9.74
N LYS A 768 13.21 -46.73 -8.64
CA LYS A 768 12.57 -48.01 -8.28
C LYS A 768 11.50 -47.76 -7.22
N PHE A 769 10.26 -48.18 -7.50
CA PHE A 769 9.13 -47.95 -6.62
C PHE A 769 8.67 -49.27 -6.00
N HIS A 770 8.79 -49.42 -4.68
CA HIS A 770 8.46 -50.67 -4.00
C HIS A 770 6.96 -50.81 -3.69
N ALA A 771 6.22 -49.70 -3.69
CA ALA A 771 4.78 -49.73 -3.45
C ALA A 771 4.02 -48.68 -4.26
N PHE A 772 2.75 -48.94 -4.53
CA PHE A 772 1.83 -47.97 -5.10
C PHE A 772 0.44 -47.99 -4.44
N PHE A 773 -0.14 -46.81 -4.27
CA PHE A 773 -1.55 -46.61 -3.95
C PHE A 773 -2.33 -46.31 -5.22
N MET A 774 -3.56 -46.79 -5.29
CA MET A 774 -4.51 -46.45 -6.34
C MET A 774 -5.79 -45.91 -5.71
N LEU A 775 -6.13 -44.65 -5.99
CA LEU A 775 -7.34 -43.99 -5.52
C LEU A 775 -8.28 -43.74 -6.69
N LEU A 776 -9.40 -44.45 -6.73
CA LEU A 776 -10.47 -44.19 -7.68
C LEU A 776 -11.54 -43.32 -7.02
N ALA A 777 -11.87 -42.20 -7.66
CA ALA A 777 -12.86 -41.24 -7.18
C ALA A 777 -14.07 -41.15 -8.13
N PRO A 778 -15.31 -41.02 -7.63
CA PRO A 778 -16.46 -40.75 -8.48
C PRO A 778 -16.34 -39.39 -9.16
N LYS A 779 -16.76 -39.29 -10.43
CA LYS A 779 -16.70 -38.05 -11.22
C LYS A 779 -17.58 -36.91 -10.69
N GLU A 780 -18.67 -37.23 -9.99
CA GLU A 780 -19.67 -36.26 -9.49
C GLU A 780 -19.40 -35.74 -8.07
N GLN A 781 -18.40 -36.26 -7.35
CA GLN A 781 -18.14 -35.86 -5.96
C GLN A 781 -17.23 -34.63 -5.84
N SER A 782 -17.33 -33.95 -4.69
CA SER A 782 -16.59 -32.71 -4.45
C SER A 782 -15.07 -32.96 -4.41
N PRO A 783 -14.25 -32.08 -5.03
CA PRO A 783 -12.78 -32.18 -4.97
C PRO A 783 -12.23 -32.18 -3.54
N GLU A 784 -12.97 -31.59 -2.61
CA GLU A 784 -12.63 -31.49 -1.18
C GLU A 784 -12.44 -32.88 -0.54
N LYS A 785 -13.36 -33.81 -0.80
CA LYS A 785 -13.29 -35.16 -0.21
C LYS A 785 -12.19 -36.01 -0.84
N HIS A 786 -11.95 -35.83 -2.14
CA HIS A 786 -10.83 -36.46 -2.84
C HIS A 786 -9.48 -36.01 -2.26
N LEU A 787 -9.29 -34.69 -2.11
CA LEU A 787 -8.07 -34.12 -1.56
C LEU A 787 -7.87 -34.46 -0.08
N ALA A 788 -8.96 -34.59 0.70
CA ALA A 788 -8.88 -35.08 2.07
C ALA A 788 -8.30 -36.50 2.14
N ILE A 789 -8.80 -37.44 1.32
CA ILE A 789 -8.30 -38.83 1.26
C ILE A 789 -6.83 -38.85 0.81
N LEU A 790 -6.46 -38.02 -0.17
CA LEU A 790 -5.07 -37.88 -0.62
C LEU A 790 -4.13 -37.42 0.50
N ALA A 791 -4.51 -36.37 1.24
CA ALA A 791 -3.76 -35.89 2.38
C ALA A 791 -3.64 -36.96 3.47
N ALA A 792 -4.69 -37.76 3.66
CA ALA A 792 -4.73 -38.87 4.58
C ALA A 792 -3.73 -39.97 4.18
N VAL A 793 -3.74 -40.43 2.91
CA VAL A 793 -2.78 -41.42 2.38
C VAL A 793 -1.34 -40.91 2.49
N ALA A 794 -1.10 -39.64 2.16
CA ALA A 794 0.22 -39.04 2.32
C ALA A 794 0.70 -39.03 3.79
N LYS A 795 -0.21 -38.75 4.74
CA LYS A 795 0.07 -38.81 6.18
C LYS A 795 0.41 -40.23 6.65
N LEU A 796 -0.24 -41.26 6.11
CA LEU A 796 0.09 -42.67 6.36
C LEU A 796 1.51 -43.00 5.88
N VAL A 797 1.86 -42.60 4.66
CA VAL A 797 3.18 -42.85 4.05
C VAL A 797 4.31 -42.15 4.80
N GLN A 798 4.04 -40.98 5.39
CA GLN A 798 5.01 -40.21 6.18
C GLN A 798 5.22 -40.73 7.62
N ALA A 799 4.49 -41.78 8.05
CA ALA A 799 4.72 -42.38 9.35
C ALA A 799 6.14 -42.96 9.44
N LYS A 800 6.80 -42.83 10.60
CA LYS A 800 8.10 -43.47 10.86
C LYS A 800 7.99 -44.96 10.51
N GLN A 801 9.01 -45.55 9.89
CA GLN A 801 9.08 -46.99 9.57
C GLN A 801 8.01 -47.53 8.59
N PHE A 802 7.31 -46.67 7.84
CA PHE A 802 6.32 -47.11 6.86
C PHE A 802 6.90 -48.08 5.82
N LEU A 803 8.05 -47.72 5.22
CA LEU A 803 8.74 -48.56 4.21
C LEU A 803 9.20 -49.90 4.79
N GLU A 804 9.85 -49.90 5.96
CA GLU A 804 10.32 -51.12 6.64
C GLU A 804 9.16 -52.10 6.88
N LYS A 805 7.99 -51.58 7.25
CA LYS A 805 6.80 -52.38 7.56
C LYS A 805 6.10 -52.92 6.32
N ILE A 806 6.13 -52.19 5.21
CA ILE A 806 5.63 -52.71 3.93
C ILE A 806 6.47 -53.90 3.48
N GLU A 807 7.79 -53.81 3.61
CA GLU A 807 8.70 -54.89 3.22
C GLU A 807 8.54 -56.13 4.09
N SER A 808 8.21 -55.96 5.38
CA SER A 808 8.04 -57.05 6.33
C SER A 808 6.65 -57.71 6.34
N SER A 809 5.60 -57.03 5.85
CA SER A 809 4.21 -57.53 5.92
C SER A 809 3.86 -58.43 4.74
N GLN A 810 3.11 -59.52 4.97
CA GLN A 810 2.63 -60.41 3.91
C GLN A 810 1.13 -60.25 3.62
N SER A 811 0.38 -59.59 4.50
CA SER A 811 -1.06 -59.37 4.33
C SER A 811 -1.50 -58.00 4.86
N LEU A 812 -2.69 -57.55 4.42
CA LEU A 812 -3.30 -56.30 4.88
C LEU A 812 -3.59 -56.31 6.39
N ASP A 813 -3.91 -57.47 6.98
CA ASP A 813 -4.21 -57.59 8.41
C ASP A 813 -2.95 -57.50 9.28
N GLU A 814 -1.84 -58.09 8.85
CA GLU A 814 -0.53 -57.91 9.49
C GLU A 814 -0.07 -56.45 9.40
N PHE A 815 -0.24 -55.84 8.23
CA PHE A 815 0.08 -54.43 8.02
C PHE A 815 -0.75 -53.54 8.95
N LYS A 816 -2.07 -53.76 9.05
CA LYS A 816 -2.97 -53.06 9.97
C LYS A 816 -2.59 -53.26 11.44
N ALA A 817 -2.27 -54.49 11.85
CA ALA A 817 -1.89 -54.80 13.22
C ALA A 817 -0.63 -54.03 13.65
N SER A 818 0.31 -53.82 12.73
CA SER A 818 1.53 -53.07 13.00
C SER A 818 1.29 -51.61 13.42
N PHE A 819 0.13 -51.02 13.11
CA PHE A 819 -0.21 -49.63 13.49
C PHE A 819 -1.05 -49.52 14.77
N LYS A 820 -1.43 -50.63 15.42
CA LYS A 820 -2.25 -50.62 16.65
C LYS A 820 -1.45 -50.38 17.94
N ASP A 821 -0.17 -50.69 17.96
CA ASP A 821 0.69 -50.42 19.12
C ASP A 821 1.01 -48.92 19.15
N GLY A 822 0.43 -48.19 20.10
CA GLY A 822 0.42 -46.72 20.21
C GLY A 822 1.78 -46.03 20.39
N THR A 823 2.90 -46.65 20.02
CA THR A 823 4.26 -46.09 20.00
C THR A 823 4.53 -45.21 18.77
N PHE A 824 3.59 -45.12 17.81
CA PHE A 824 3.78 -44.44 16.52
C PHE A 824 3.50 -42.94 16.50
N PHE A 825 2.82 -42.40 17.51
CA PHE A 825 2.37 -40.99 17.52
C PHE A 825 3.29 -40.04 18.33
N ALA A 826 4.52 -40.46 18.65
CA ALA A 826 5.52 -39.67 19.38
C ALA A 826 6.63 -39.06 18.50
#